data_AF-A0A915MB40-F1
#
_entry.id   AF-A0A915MB40-F1
#
_cell.length_a   1.000
_cell.length_b   1.000
_cell.length_c   1.000
_cell.angle_alpha   90.00
_cell.angle_beta   90.00
_cell.angle_gamma   90.00
#
_symmetry.space_group_name_H-M   'P 1'
#
loop_
_entity.id
_entity.type
_entity.pdbx_description
1 polymer ?
#
loop_
_entity_poly.entity_id
_entity_poly.type
_entity_poly.pdbx_seq_one_letter_code
_entity_poly.pdbx_strand_id
1 'polypeptide(L)'
;MEKKSSSQTSGSPPVVQSSPSIRQSTPSEKSNKSTTPAQQSTPSDKSNKSPSVQQSTPSGKSSKSTPSEKSSGTTPSVQQQSPPSDQTTNDKSSSVSIQLRSPSEQRSPSEQPSNEQAILMARRDNFRQRGRQSSSTSITSTHSVERIASLQDENLNSFSRAKTVQEACSCFNITHEQLVEIMARMDAHYDEGLRSETARQATVKMLPAYIRDVSVGQERGKFLALDLGGTNFRVLLIELKGEKHSSMQSKIYRIPDKVMKGTGVELFDHISACLAKFVEDFELTKLETKLPLGFTFSFPCQQEGLTSAILVNWTKGFNASGVVGNDVVQMLREACQRRGDIDVDVVAVLNDTTGTMLACSFFKEHCYIGVIVGTGCNAAYMESLDKIYKLQGKVFPEKDGLPNEMCVNTEWGGFGDDGALADFLTIYDTRMDENSINPGRQRFEKTISGMYLGELVRLVLEDLTRRGLITTLPIDDISQPGFIPTKLVSDIEGFVKEHASPFGKINELLLEKGVDDLSAGDCANIAYVCSMVSTRAAHLCACGIASLLKRVISRKVAVKNERGESPEMTVGVDGSVFRFHPNFEHLLNIKIHELLDGQLNGWKIVLALSEDGSGRGAAVAAAVATRMNRIIKEKKELEQASEETEGASTTSPIR
;
A
#
# COMPACT_ATOMS: atom_id res chain seq x y z
N MET A 1 -31.60 65.38 -0.25
CA MET A 1 -30.70 66.28 -0.99
C MET A 1 -29.38 65.52 -1.18
N GLU A 2 -29.05 65.08 -2.40
CA GLU A 2 -28.17 65.74 -3.39
C GLU A 2 -26.67 65.41 -3.13
N LYS A 3 -25.92 64.76 -4.04
CA LYS A 3 -25.51 65.09 -5.42
C LYS A 3 -24.53 66.30 -5.44
N LYS A 4 -23.42 66.32 -6.20
CA LYS A 4 -23.14 65.66 -7.51
C LYS A 4 -21.62 65.66 -7.84
N SER A 5 -21.13 64.73 -8.68
CA SER A 5 -20.05 64.82 -9.74
C SER A 5 -18.78 65.70 -9.53
N SER A 6 -17.57 65.39 -10.03
CA SER A 6 -16.99 64.40 -10.99
C SER A 6 -15.45 64.29 -10.69
N SER A 7 -14.56 63.54 -11.37
CA SER A 7 -14.47 63.01 -12.75
C SER A 7 -13.49 61.81 -12.85
N GLN A 8 -13.30 61.25 -14.05
CA GLN A 8 -12.43 60.08 -14.32
C GLN A 8 -11.07 60.47 -14.90
N THR A 9 -10.02 59.70 -14.58
CA THR A 9 -8.93 59.35 -15.50
C THR A 9 -8.40 57.95 -15.20
N SER A 10 -7.87 57.27 -16.22
CA SER A 10 -7.36 55.90 -16.15
C SER A 10 -5.86 55.85 -15.89
N GLY A 11 -5.41 54.84 -15.13
CA GLY A 11 -3.99 54.57 -14.89
C GLY A 11 -3.77 53.09 -14.56
N SER A 12 -2.96 52.40 -15.35
CA SER A 12 -2.60 50.99 -15.11
C SER A 12 -1.39 50.89 -14.17
N PRO A 13 -1.38 49.98 -13.18
CA PRO A 13 -0.18 49.74 -12.37
C PRO A 13 0.93 49.03 -13.19
N PRO A 14 2.21 49.18 -12.81
CA PRO A 14 3.34 48.81 -13.67
C PRO A 14 3.71 47.32 -13.63
N VAL A 15 4.31 46.85 -14.72
CA VAL A 15 4.98 45.54 -14.81
C VAL A 15 6.30 45.58 -14.03
N VAL A 16 6.46 44.69 -13.04
CA VAL A 16 7.73 44.51 -12.33
C VAL A 16 8.66 43.67 -13.19
N GLN A 17 9.79 44.26 -13.63
CA GLN A 17 10.83 43.53 -14.35
C GLN A 17 11.70 42.72 -13.39
N SER A 18 11.84 41.42 -13.64
CA SER A 18 12.78 40.55 -12.93
C SER A 18 14.21 40.71 -13.47
N SER A 19 15.18 41.01 -12.62
CA SER A 19 16.60 41.09 -12.99
C SER A 19 17.23 39.70 -13.21
N PRO A 20 18.13 39.51 -14.19
CA PRO A 20 18.68 38.19 -14.52
C PRO A 20 19.90 37.81 -13.65
N SER A 21 19.82 36.67 -12.96
CA SER A 21 20.94 36.11 -12.21
C SER A 21 21.86 35.23 -13.09
N ILE A 22 22.86 35.89 -13.68
CA ILE A 22 24.19 35.40 -14.06
C ILE A 22 24.35 33.86 -14.16
N ARG A 23 24.41 33.34 -15.40
CA ARG A 23 25.13 32.09 -15.68
C ARG A 23 26.62 32.37 -15.80
N GLN A 24 27.46 31.71 -15.01
CA GLN A 24 28.90 31.60 -15.32
C GLN A 24 29.13 30.59 -16.44
N SER A 25 30.25 30.72 -17.15
CA SER A 25 30.55 29.93 -18.35
C SER A 25 32.06 29.72 -18.54
N THR A 26 32.40 28.82 -19.48
CA THR A 26 33.75 28.46 -19.96
C THR A 26 34.62 27.59 -19.04
N PRO A 27 35.64 26.88 -19.58
CA PRO A 27 35.90 26.56 -20.99
C PRO A 27 35.87 25.05 -21.29
N SER A 28 35.91 24.71 -22.58
CA SER A 28 36.18 23.36 -23.09
C SER A 28 37.49 23.35 -23.87
N GLU A 29 38.32 22.32 -23.70
CA GLU A 29 39.49 22.10 -24.56
C GLU A 29 39.57 20.67 -25.11
N LYS A 30 40.17 20.59 -26.30
CA LYS A 30 40.50 19.40 -27.10
C LYS A 30 42.02 19.52 -27.38
N SER A 31 42.83 18.50 -27.61
CA SER A 31 42.67 17.04 -27.78
C SER A 31 44.05 16.43 -28.02
N ASN A 32 44.23 15.09 -27.91
CA ASN A 32 44.91 14.35 -28.99
C ASN A 32 44.68 12.83 -28.96
N LYS A 33 45.00 12.16 -30.09
CA LYS A 33 44.85 10.70 -30.34
C LYS A 33 46.20 10.00 -30.08
N SER A 34 46.28 8.74 -29.64
CA SER A 34 46.24 7.48 -30.45
C SER A 34 46.90 6.34 -29.62
N THR A 35 46.92 5.04 -29.92
CA THR A 35 46.57 4.23 -31.13
C THR A 35 46.14 2.79 -30.72
N THR A 36 45.60 2.02 -31.67
CA THR A 36 45.32 0.55 -31.65
C THR A 36 46.33 -0.21 -32.57
N PRO A 37 46.30 -1.56 -32.81
CA PRO A 37 45.34 -2.61 -32.41
C PRO A 37 45.90 -3.99 -31.93
N ALA A 38 44.98 -4.87 -31.47
CA ALA A 38 44.89 -6.34 -31.67
C ALA A 38 45.98 -7.34 -31.21
N GLN A 39 45.54 -8.43 -30.55
CA GLN A 39 45.51 -9.79 -31.15
C GLN A 39 44.63 -10.78 -30.36
N GLN A 40 44.23 -11.88 -31.00
CA GLN A 40 43.57 -13.05 -30.39
C GLN A 40 44.56 -14.23 -30.29
N SER A 41 44.43 -15.10 -29.28
CA SER A 41 44.45 -16.59 -29.38
C SER A 41 44.85 -17.30 -28.08
N THR A 42 44.26 -18.49 -27.89
CA THR A 42 44.71 -19.60 -27.03
C THR A 42 45.43 -20.65 -27.92
N PRO A 43 45.98 -21.80 -27.45
CA PRO A 43 45.97 -22.42 -26.11
C PRO A 43 47.33 -22.99 -25.64
N SER A 44 47.37 -23.68 -24.48
CA SER A 44 48.13 -24.96 -24.32
C SER A 44 47.93 -25.63 -22.94
N ASP A 45 47.94 -26.97 -22.92
CA ASP A 45 47.95 -27.81 -21.72
C ASP A 45 49.33 -27.93 -21.04
N LYS A 46 49.34 -28.32 -19.75
CA LYS A 46 50.02 -29.57 -19.30
C LYS A 46 49.80 -29.96 -17.82
N SER A 47 48.93 -30.97 -17.64
CA SER A 47 49.13 -32.20 -16.84
C SER A 47 50.06 -32.23 -15.59
N ASN A 48 49.55 -32.76 -14.47
CA ASN A 48 50.15 -33.95 -13.82
C ASN A 48 49.26 -34.64 -12.75
N LYS A 49 49.00 -35.94 -12.98
CA LYS A 49 48.99 -37.09 -12.01
C LYS A 49 48.16 -37.03 -10.71
N SER A 50 47.03 -37.74 -10.72
CA SER A 50 46.78 -39.08 -10.08
C SER A 50 47.71 -39.56 -8.94
N PRO A 51 47.24 -40.37 -7.94
CA PRO A 51 46.30 -41.50 -8.16
C PRO A 51 45.22 -41.77 -7.09
N SER A 52 44.47 -42.86 -7.33
CA SER A 52 43.34 -43.44 -6.60
C SER A 52 43.72 -44.46 -5.51
N VAL A 53 42.74 -45.00 -4.74
CA VAL A 53 42.41 -46.45 -4.62
C VAL A 53 41.37 -46.75 -3.48
N GLN A 54 40.40 -47.64 -3.78
CA GLN A 54 39.57 -48.59 -2.96
C GLN A 54 39.10 -48.21 -1.52
N GLN A 55 37.79 -48.33 -1.17
CA GLN A 55 37.00 -49.55 -0.86
C GLN A 55 37.51 -50.40 0.32
N SER A 56 36.69 -50.54 1.39
CA SER A 56 36.00 -51.80 1.75
C SER A 56 35.23 -51.73 3.10
N THR A 57 34.24 -52.62 3.27
CA THR A 57 33.55 -52.94 4.55
C THR A 57 34.04 -54.34 5.03
N PRO A 58 33.71 -54.88 6.25
CA PRO A 58 32.39 -55.50 6.48
C PRO A 58 31.90 -55.73 7.96
N SER A 59 30.67 -56.27 8.08
CA SER A 59 30.13 -57.12 9.20
C SER A 59 29.76 -56.50 10.57
N GLY A 60 28.76 -56.99 11.31
CA GLY A 60 27.68 -57.95 10.96
C GLY A 60 26.92 -58.60 12.14
N LYS A 61 25.78 -59.27 11.86
CA LYS A 61 24.95 -60.18 12.73
C LYS A 61 24.11 -59.49 13.86
N SER A 62 22.76 -59.58 13.83
CA SER A 62 21.85 -60.58 14.49
C SER A 62 21.48 -60.23 15.96
N SER A 63 20.29 -60.49 16.54
CA SER A 63 19.12 -61.34 16.20
C SER A 63 17.82 -60.96 16.97
N LYS A 64 16.71 -61.70 16.72
CA LYS A 64 15.43 -61.91 17.47
C LYS A 64 15.48 -61.62 19.00
N SER A 65 14.41 -61.27 19.74
CA SER A 65 13.00 -61.76 19.68
C SER A 65 11.96 -60.93 20.49
N THR A 66 10.66 -61.14 20.21
CA THR A 66 9.43 -60.78 20.99
C THR A 66 9.21 -61.73 22.20
N PRO A 67 8.15 -61.65 23.07
CA PRO A 67 6.83 -60.94 23.02
C PRO A 67 6.55 -60.10 24.32
N SER A 68 5.37 -59.88 24.94
CA SER A 68 3.96 -60.38 24.83
C SER A 68 2.93 -59.55 25.63
N GLU A 69 1.70 -59.36 25.07
CA GLU A 69 0.37 -59.34 25.74
C GLU A 69 0.02 -58.23 26.78
N LYS A 70 -1.25 -57.79 27.02
CA LYS A 70 -2.64 -58.09 26.56
C LYS A 70 -3.53 -56.85 26.90
N SER A 71 -4.87 -56.69 26.78
CA SER A 71 -6.08 -57.43 26.32
C SER A 71 -7.30 -56.46 26.37
N SER A 72 -8.45 -56.60 25.67
CA SER A 72 -8.79 -57.17 24.35
C SER A 72 -10.31 -57.05 24.04
N GLY A 73 -10.71 -56.39 22.95
CA GLY A 73 -11.97 -56.69 22.21
C GLY A 73 -13.24 -55.85 22.51
N THR A 74 -14.35 -56.01 21.77
CA THR A 74 -14.58 -56.85 20.55
C THR A 74 -15.73 -56.29 19.68
N THR A 75 -15.69 -56.49 18.36
CA THR A 75 -16.81 -56.27 17.39
C THR A 75 -17.56 -57.58 17.09
N PRO A 76 -18.81 -57.54 16.57
CA PRO A 76 -19.02 -57.64 15.11
C PRO A 76 -20.25 -56.85 14.57
N SER A 77 -20.56 -57.02 13.28
CA SER A 77 -21.69 -56.43 12.54
C SER A 77 -22.39 -57.48 11.66
N VAL A 78 -23.50 -57.11 10.96
CA VAL A 78 -24.04 -57.63 9.65
C VAL A 78 -25.57 -57.86 9.62
N GLN A 79 -26.28 -57.08 8.76
CA GLN A 79 -27.59 -57.36 8.09
C GLN A 79 -28.86 -57.56 8.98
N GLN A 80 -30.13 -57.64 8.51
CA GLN A 80 -30.73 -57.79 7.16
C GLN A 80 -32.21 -57.26 7.08
N GLN A 81 -32.68 -56.90 5.87
CA GLN A 81 -34.08 -56.95 5.34
C GLN A 81 -35.30 -56.13 5.92
N SER A 82 -36.22 -55.83 4.99
CA SER A 82 -37.68 -55.53 5.10
C SER A 82 -38.43 -56.57 4.22
N PRO A 83 -39.77 -56.58 3.94
CA PRO A 83 -40.92 -55.68 4.23
C PRO A 83 -42.09 -56.50 4.89
N PRO A 84 -43.44 -56.39 4.65
CA PRO A 84 -44.36 -55.50 3.89
C PRO A 84 -45.39 -54.80 4.86
N SER A 85 -46.70 -54.51 4.64
CA SER A 85 -47.73 -54.81 3.61
C SER A 85 -48.92 -53.79 3.61
N ASP A 86 -50.10 -54.19 3.09
CA ASP A 86 -51.49 -53.66 3.25
C ASP A 86 -51.76 -52.17 2.93
N GLN A 87 -52.51 -51.73 1.88
CA GLN A 87 -53.65 -52.27 1.10
C GLN A 87 -54.93 -52.54 1.92
N THR A 88 -56.17 -52.25 1.48
CA THR A 88 -56.79 -51.41 0.41
C THR A 88 -58.19 -50.97 0.95
N THR A 89 -59.11 -50.21 0.33
CA THR A 89 -59.85 -50.33 -0.95
C THR A 89 -60.90 -49.20 -1.10
N ASN A 90 -61.22 -48.76 -2.34
CA ASN A 90 -62.56 -48.36 -2.88
C ASN A 90 -63.38 -47.24 -2.14
N ASP A 91 -64.39 -46.53 -2.68
CA ASP A 91 -65.14 -46.44 -3.95
C ASP A 91 -65.94 -45.08 -3.96
N LYS A 92 -66.61 -44.52 -4.98
CA LYS A 92 -66.80 -44.80 -6.43
C LYS A 92 -67.16 -43.50 -7.21
N SER A 93 -68.21 -43.52 -8.04
CA SER A 93 -68.88 -42.46 -8.81
C SER A 93 -69.80 -41.57 -7.95
N SER A 94 -70.26 -40.35 -8.29
CA SER A 94 -70.43 -39.61 -9.58
C SER A 94 -70.67 -38.10 -9.27
N SER A 95 -70.69 -37.09 -10.17
CA SER A 95 -70.47 -36.96 -11.63
C SER A 95 -70.28 -35.47 -12.05
N VAL A 96 -70.16 -35.23 -13.36
CA VAL A 96 -70.21 -33.94 -14.12
C VAL A 96 -71.46 -33.09 -13.77
N SER A 97 -71.49 -31.74 -13.79
CA SER A 97 -70.77 -30.80 -14.69
C SER A 97 -70.59 -29.35 -14.18
N ILE A 98 -69.43 -28.73 -14.52
CA ILE A 98 -69.25 -27.35 -15.07
C ILE A 98 -69.68 -26.15 -14.18
N GLN A 99 -68.90 -25.08 -13.92
CA GLN A 99 -67.75 -24.53 -14.67
C GLN A 99 -66.67 -23.82 -13.80
N LEU A 100 -65.40 -24.05 -14.15
CA LEU A 100 -64.19 -23.20 -13.99
C LEU A 100 -63.88 -22.43 -12.67
N ARG A 101 -62.99 -23.05 -11.88
CA ARG A 101 -61.82 -22.45 -11.18
C ARG A 101 -62.07 -21.38 -10.11
N SER A 102 -62.27 -21.87 -8.89
CA SER A 102 -61.97 -21.20 -7.62
C SER A 102 -60.46 -20.96 -7.38
N PRO A 103 -60.09 -20.09 -6.40
CA PRO A 103 -58.71 -19.84 -5.99
C PRO A 103 -58.23 -20.76 -4.84
N SER A 104 -56.93 -20.65 -4.50
CA SER A 104 -56.29 -21.09 -3.23
C SER A 104 -56.27 -22.64 -2.98
N GLU A 105 -55.43 -23.24 -2.13
CA GLU A 105 -54.85 -22.80 -0.85
C GLU A 105 -53.42 -23.31 -0.54
N GLN A 106 -52.77 -22.60 0.38
CA GLN A 106 -51.90 -23.04 1.51
C GLN A 106 -51.01 -24.30 1.39
N ARG A 107 -49.72 -24.13 1.76
CA ARG A 107 -48.86 -25.20 2.30
C ARG A 107 -48.65 -25.01 3.81
N SER A 108 -48.40 -26.10 4.52
CA SER A 108 -48.11 -26.15 5.97
C SER A 108 -46.72 -25.61 6.33
N PRO A 109 -46.49 -25.18 7.59
CA PRO A 109 -45.30 -24.40 7.96
C PRO A 109 -44.12 -25.25 8.47
N SER A 110 -43.03 -25.23 7.69
CA SER A 110 -41.67 -25.53 8.15
C SER A 110 -40.69 -24.72 7.28
N GLU A 111 -39.55 -24.30 7.83
CA GLU A 111 -38.55 -23.43 7.16
C GLU A 111 -39.07 -22.03 6.77
N GLN A 112 -39.48 -21.23 7.77
CA GLN A 112 -39.36 -19.78 7.64
C GLN A 112 -37.91 -19.35 7.97
N PRO A 113 -37.25 -18.51 7.15
CA PRO A 113 -35.97 -17.92 7.50
C PRO A 113 -36.12 -17.00 8.73
N SER A 114 -35.05 -16.80 9.50
CA SER A 114 -35.10 -15.88 10.64
C SER A 114 -35.44 -14.44 10.17
N ASN A 115 -35.98 -13.60 11.06
CA ASN A 115 -36.24 -12.19 10.73
C ASN A 115 -35.00 -11.49 10.16
N GLU A 116 -33.81 -11.85 10.64
CA GLU A 116 -32.53 -11.32 10.17
C GLU A 116 -32.19 -11.79 8.75
N GLN A 117 -32.40 -13.08 8.43
CA GLN A 117 -32.27 -13.63 7.08
C GLN A 117 -33.31 -13.02 6.11
N ALA A 118 -34.56 -12.84 6.55
CA ALA A 118 -35.61 -12.17 5.77
C ALA A 118 -35.24 -10.71 5.47
N ILE A 119 -34.70 -9.98 6.46
CA ILE A 119 -34.17 -8.62 6.29
C ILE A 119 -32.97 -8.60 5.33
N LEU A 120 -32.07 -9.59 5.39
CA LEU A 120 -30.94 -9.71 4.47
C LEU A 120 -31.40 -9.98 3.02
N MET A 121 -32.39 -10.86 2.81
CA MET A 121 -32.97 -11.09 1.47
C MET A 121 -33.69 -9.84 0.95
N ALA A 122 -34.53 -9.20 1.77
CA ALA A 122 -35.23 -7.97 1.41
C ALA A 122 -34.26 -6.81 1.11
N ARG A 123 -33.13 -6.71 1.82
CA ARG A 123 -32.03 -5.79 1.49
C ARG A 123 -31.38 -6.14 0.16
N ARG A 124 -31.07 -7.42 -0.10
CA ARG A 124 -30.42 -7.88 -1.34
C ARG A 124 -31.28 -7.59 -2.59
N ASP A 125 -32.58 -7.79 -2.51
CA ASP A 125 -33.48 -7.53 -3.65
C ASP A 125 -33.80 -6.04 -3.82
N ASN A 126 -33.84 -5.24 -2.74
CA ASN A 126 -33.82 -3.77 -2.85
C ASN A 126 -32.52 -3.26 -3.50
N PHE A 127 -31.38 -3.86 -3.18
CA PHE A 127 -30.10 -3.52 -3.80
C PHE A 127 -30.10 -3.83 -5.31
N ARG A 128 -30.62 -5.01 -5.69
CA ARG A 128 -30.82 -5.40 -7.10
C ARG A 128 -31.75 -4.48 -7.88
N GLN A 129 -32.78 -3.91 -7.24
CA GLN A 129 -33.66 -2.95 -7.90
C GLN A 129 -33.03 -1.55 -8.01
N ARG A 130 -32.21 -1.11 -7.04
CA ARG A 130 -31.50 0.17 -7.08
C ARG A 130 -30.29 0.17 -8.03
N GLY A 131 -29.56 -0.94 -8.14
CA GLY A 131 -28.42 -1.12 -9.04
C GLY A 131 -28.73 -1.02 -10.55
N ARG A 132 -29.98 -0.70 -10.92
CA ARG A 132 -30.40 -0.41 -12.30
C ARG A 132 -30.36 1.07 -12.68
N GLN A 133 -30.02 1.97 -11.76
CA GLN A 133 -29.93 3.43 -12.03
C GLN A 133 -28.61 4.08 -11.61
N SER A 134 -27.72 3.37 -10.92
CA SER A 134 -26.32 3.76 -10.75
C SER A 134 -25.52 3.41 -12.02
N SER A 135 -24.91 4.40 -12.66
CA SER A 135 -23.95 4.16 -13.76
C SER A 135 -22.65 3.59 -13.19
N SER A 136 -22.51 2.26 -13.17
CA SER A 136 -21.30 1.58 -12.70
C SER A 136 -20.17 1.75 -13.71
N THR A 137 -19.16 2.55 -13.39
CA THR A 137 -18.04 2.85 -14.30
C THR A 137 -17.14 1.63 -14.44
N SER A 138 -17.39 0.83 -15.47
CA SER A 138 -16.51 -0.25 -15.94
C SER A 138 -15.12 0.30 -16.30
N ILE A 139 -14.10 -0.56 -16.37
CA ILE A 139 -12.77 -0.14 -16.86
C ILE A 139 -12.87 0.34 -18.31
N THR A 140 -13.73 -0.31 -19.09
CA THR A 140 -14.05 0.01 -20.49
C THR A 140 -14.78 1.34 -20.70
N SER A 141 -15.33 1.96 -19.64
CA SER A 141 -15.98 3.27 -19.67
C SER A 141 -15.16 4.31 -18.91
N THR A 142 -13.84 4.31 -19.13
CA THR A 142 -12.94 5.37 -18.67
C THR A 142 -12.59 6.29 -19.82
N HIS A 143 -12.51 7.59 -19.54
CA HIS A 143 -12.27 8.63 -20.55
C HIS A 143 -11.01 8.37 -21.41
N SER A 144 -9.95 7.74 -20.86
CA SER A 144 -8.76 7.35 -21.64
C SER A 144 -9.07 6.24 -22.65
N VAL A 145 -9.79 5.19 -22.23
CA VAL A 145 -10.20 4.09 -23.12
C VAL A 145 -11.17 4.58 -24.20
N GLU A 146 -12.17 5.38 -23.82
CA GLU A 146 -13.16 5.97 -24.74
C GLU A 146 -12.48 6.92 -25.75
N ARG A 147 -11.47 7.69 -25.32
CA ARG A 147 -10.66 8.54 -26.20
C ARG A 147 -9.76 7.75 -27.14
N ILE A 148 -9.17 6.64 -26.70
CA ILE A 148 -8.38 5.78 -27.59
C ILE A 148 -9.29 5.17 -28.67
N ALA A 149 -10.47 4.66 -28.28
CA ALA A 149 -11.43 4.09 -29.22
C ALA A 149 -11.96 5.11 -30.24
N SER A 150 -12.24 6.35 -29.82
CA SER A 150 -12.71 7.42 -30.71
C SER A 150 -11.62 8.08 -31.56
N LEU A 151 -10.34 7.74 -31.34
CA LEU A 151 -9.20 8.16 -32.16
C LEU A 151 -8.68 7.04 -33.09
N GLN A 152 -9.21 5.81 -33.00
CA GLN A 152 -8.83 4.72 -33.89
C GLN A 152 -9.46 4.89 -35.28
N ASP A 153 -8.64 4.70 -36.32
CA ASP A 153 -9.02 4.83 -37.73
C ASP A 153 -9.93 3.66 -38.19
N GLU A 154 -10.98 3.96 -38.97
CA GLU A 154 -12.04 3.00 -39.36
C GLU A 154 -11.61 1.92 -40.37
N ASN A 155 -10.32 1.82 -40.68
CA ASN A 155 -9.77 0.77 -41.53
C ASN A 155 -10.09 -0.62 -40.96
N LEU A 156 -10.90 -1.41 -41.68
CA LEU A 156 -11.43 -2.71 -41.28
C LEU A 156 -10.38 -3.68 -40.69
N ASN A 157 -9.16 -3.69 -41.24
CA ASN A 157 -8.08 -4.55 -40.74
C ASN A 157 -7.46 -4.03 -39.43
N SER A 158 -7.43 -2.72 -39.23
CA SER A 158 -7.05 -2.10 -37.96
C SER A 158 -8.12 -2.38 -36.90
N PHE A 159 -9.38 -2.13 -37.24
CA PHE A 159 -10.55 -2.34 -36.39
C PHE A 159 -10.69 -3.79 -35.90
N SER A 160 -10.48 -4.77 -36.78
CA SER A 160 -10.54 -6.21 -36.42
C SER A 160 -9.43 -6.61 -35.43
N ARG A 161 -8.19 -6.09 -35.61
CA ARG A 161 -7.10 -6.31 -34.63
C ARG A 161 -7.40 -5.64 -33.30
N ALA A 162 -7.83 -4.37 -33.32
CA ALA A 162 -8.19 -3.62 -32.11
C ALA A 162 -9.27 -4.33 -31.28
N LYS A 163 -10.33 -4.86 -31.92
CA LYS A 163 -11.34 -5.66 -31.22
C LYS A 163 -10.76 -6.91 -30.55
N THR A 164 -9.86 -7.63 -31.22
CA THR A 164 -9.22 -8.83 -30.64
C THR A 164 -8.25 -8.48 -29.49
N VAL A 165 -7.64 -7.29 -29.52
CA VAL A 165 -6.86 -6.74 -28.38
C VAL A 165 -7.78 -6.39 -27.20
N GLN A 166 -8.93 -5.76 -27.44
CA GLN A 166 -9.94 -5.49 -26.42
C GLN A 166 -10.46 -6.78 -25.77
N GLU A 167 -10.74 -7.80 -26.57
CA GLU A 167 -11.15 -9.14 -26.10
C GLU A 167 -10.05 -9.83 -25.28
N ALA A 168 -8.77 -9.69 -25.65
CA ALA A 168 -7.65 -10.22 -24.87
C ALA A 168 -7.46 -9.51 -23.52
N CYS A 169 -7.67 -8.19 -23.48
CA CYS A 169 -7.54 -7.38 -22.28
C CYS A 169 -8.77 -7.42 -21.36
N SER A 170 -9.87 -8.07 -21.77
CA SER A 170 -11.11 -8.12 -20.98
C SER A 170 -10.90 -8.71 -19.57
N CYS A 171 -9.90 -9.58 -19.42
CA CYS A 171 -9.49 -10.16 -18.15
C CYS A 171 -9.01 -9.13 -17.10
N PHE A 172 -8.65 -7.91 -17.51
CA PHE A 172 -8.33 -6.82 -16.57
C PHE A 172 -9.57 -6.08 -16.06
N ASN A 173 -10.74 -6.19 -16.70
CA ASN A 173 -11.96 -5.48 -16.31
C ASN A 173 -12.65 -6.14 -15.09
N ILE A 174 -12.37 -5.61 -13.90
CA ILE A 174 -13.03 -5.99 -12.65
C ILE A 174 -14.33 -5.18 -12.49
N THR A 175 -15.48 -5.87 -12.28
CA THR A 175 -16.79 -5.21 -12.12
C THR A 175 -16.96 -4.57 -10.74
N HIS A 176 -17.96 -3.70 -10.58
CA HIS A 176 -18.27 -3.09 -9.27
C HIS A 176 -18.58 -4.15 -8.19
N GLU A 177 -19.31 -5.22 -8.55
CA GLU A 177 -19.64 -6.32 -7.65
C GLU A 177 -18.40 -7.10 -7.22
N GLN A 178 -17.45 -7.32 -8.13
CA GLN A 178 -16.17 -7.94 -7.81
C GLN A 178 -15.31 -7.04 -6.91
N LEU A 179 -15.29 -5.72 -7.14
CA LEU A 179 -14.60 -4.76 -6.26
C LEU A 179 -15.21 -4.75 -4.84
N VAL A 180 -16.53 -4.84 -4.72
CA VAL A 180 -17.23 -4.94 -3.42
C VAL A 180 -16.93 -6.27 -2.69
N GLU A 181 -16.85 -7.39 -3.42
CA GLU A 181 -16.39 -8.68 -2.89
C GLU A 181 -14.91 -8.61 -2.42
N ILE A 182 -14.03 -7.99 -3.21
CA ILE A 182 -12.62 -7.75 -2.85
C ILE A 182 -12.53 -6.90 -1.57
N MET A 183 -13.32 -5.83 -1.45
CA MET A 183 -13.40 -5.03 -0.21
C MET A 183 -13.84 -5.87 1.00
N ALA A 184 -14.84 -6.74 0.85
CA ALA A 184 -15.34 -7.59 1.93
C ALA A 184 -14.29 -8.62 2.37
N ARG A 185 -13.59 -9.25 1.43
CA ARG A 185 -12.45 -10.14 1.73
C ARG A 185 -11.35 -9.38 2.45
N MET A 186 -10.98 -8.20 1.96
CA MET A 186 -9.89 -7.40 2.53
C MET A 186 -10.20 -6.90 3.96
N ASP A 187 -11.45 -6.52 4.25
CA ASP A 187 -11.88 -6.15 5.60
C ASP A 187 -11.87 -7.32 6.60
N ALA A 188 -12.13 -8.55 6.13
CA ALA A 188 -11.93 -9.75 6.94
C ALA A 188 -10.44 -9.99 7.27
N HIS A 189 -9.53 -9.80 6.30
CA HIS A 189 -8.09 -9.94 6.51
C HIS A 189 -7.53 -8.84 7.43
N TYR A 190 -8.12 -7.64 7.44
CA TYR A 190 -7.84 -6.63 8.47
C TYR A 190 -8.21 -7.11 9.87
N ASP A 191 -9.37 -7.75 10.05
CA ASP A 191 -9.78 -8.32 11.34
C ASP A 191 -8.89 -9.50 11.77
N GLU A 192 -8.50 -10.38 10.84
CA GLU A 192 -7.56 -11.49 11.09
C GLU A 192 -6.17 -10.99 11.50
N GLY A 193 -5.67 -9.93 10.86
CA GLY A 193 -4.40 -9.30 11.21
C GLY A 193 -4.41 -8.62 12.59
N LEU A 194 -5.57 -8.22 13.11
CA LEU A 194 -5.72 -7.57 14.43
C LEU A 194 -5.95 -8.57 15.59
N ARG A 195 -6.49 -9.76 15.29
CA ARG A 195 -6.81 -10.83 16.26
C ARG A 195 -5.59 -11.58 16.76
N SER A 196 -5.56 -11.88 18.07
CA SER A 196 -4.43 -12.56 18.74
C SER A 196 -4.14 -13.94 18.18
N GLU A 197 -5.19 -14.65 17.78
CA GLU A 197 -5.17 -16.04 17.35
C GLU A 197 -4.64 -16.19 15.92
N THR A 198 -5.02 -15.26 15.04
CA THR A 198 -4.76 -15.34 13.59
C THR A 198 -3.60 -14.45 13.13
N ALA A 199 -3.27 -13.34 13.81
CA ALA A 199 -2.29 -12.36 13.34
C ALA A 199 -0.89 -12.90 13.01
N ARG A 200 -0.49 -14.05 13.59
CA ARG A 200 0.76 -14.74 13.25
C ARG A 200 0.75 -15.34 11.84
N GLN A 201 -0.40 -15.79 11.37
CA GLN A 201 -0.58 -16.46 10.06
C GLN A 201 -1.19 -15.51 9.02
N ALA A 202 -2.07 -14.60 9.44
CA ALA A 202 -2.73 -13.59 8.60
C ALA A 202 -1.74 -12.92 7.64
N THR A 203 -2.12 -12.76 6.37
CA THR A 203 -1.23 -12.26 5.32
C THR A 203 -1.08 -10.74 5.40
N VAL A 204 -2.19 -10.02 5.61
CA VAL A 204 -2.20 -8.61 6.02
C VAL A 204 -1.85 -8.52 7.50
N LYS A 205 -0.78 -7.80 7.85
CA LYS A 205 -0.14 -7.91 9.17
C LYS A 205 -0.69 -6.98 10.24
N MET A 206 -1.28 -5.85 9.86
CA MET A 206 -1.93 -4.89 10.78
C MET A 206 -1.04 -4.56 12.00
N LEU A 207 0.22 -4.21 11.73
CA LEU A 207 1.26 -3.96 12.71
C LEU A 207 0.98 -2.66 13.49
N PRO A 208 0.82 -2.69 14.82
CA PRO A 208 0.59 -1.49 15.60
C PRO A 208 1.86 -0.63 15.65
N ALA A 209 1.76 0.64 15.27
CA ALA A 209 2.88 1.59 15.22
C ALA A 209 3.05 2.41 16.52
N TYR A 210 2.30 2.08 17.57
CA TYR A 210 2.32 2.69 18.92
C TYR A 210 2.01 4.20 19.03
N ILE A 211 1.88 4.91 17.91
CA ILE A 211 1.42 6.30 17.85
C ILE A 211 -0.09 6.33 18.09
N ARG A 212 -0.54 6.98 19.18
CA ARG A 212 -1.95 6.98 19.63
C ARG A 212 -2.73 8.26 19.34
N ASP A 213 -2.12 9.19 18.63
CA ASP A 213 -2.73 10.46 18.27
C ASP A 213 -2.21 10.92 16.91
N VAL A 214 -2.96 11.76 16.20
CA VAL A 214 -2.50 12.40 14.97
C VAL A 214 -1.91 13.77 15.30
N SER A 215 -1.25 14.41 14.34
CA SER A 215 -0.91 15.82 14.49
C SER A 215 -2.15 16.69 14.25
N VAL A 216 -2.19 17.85 14.89
CA VAL A 216 -3.24 18.87 14.70
C VAL A 216 -2.70 20.19 14.10
N GLY A 217 -1.43 20.19 13.68
CA GLY A 217 -0.76 21.36 13.10
C GLY A 217 -0.35 22.42 14.12
N GLN A 218 -0.42 22.12 15.43
CA GLN A 218 -0.05 23.04 16.52
C GLN A 218 1.26 22.66 17.23
N GLU A 219 1.87 21.57 16.76
CA GLU A 219 3.16 21.07 17.19
C GLU A 219 4.26 22.13 16.93
N ARG A 220 5.13 22.33 17.92
CA ARG A 220 6.21 23.33 17.90
C ARG A 220 7.51 22.69 18.40
N GLY A 221 8.64 23.08 17.80
CA GLY A 221 9.97 22.62 18.20
C GLY A 221 10.86 22.26 17.01
N LYS A 222 12.12 21.92 17.31
CA LYS A 222 13.09 21.40 16.34
C LYS A 222 13.26 19.90 16.55
N PHE A 223 13.23 19.16 15.46
CA PHE A 223 13.28 17.70 15.43
C PHE A 223 14.27 17.24 14.38
N LEU A 224 15.00 16.16 14.67
CA LEU A 224 15.75 15.43 13.65
C LEU A 224 14.83 14.37 13.04
N ALA A 225 14.97 14.18 11.73
CA ALA A 225 14.34 13.08 11.01
C ALA A 225 15.40 12.29 10.25
N LEU A 226 15.34 10.96 10.38
CA LEU A 226 16.05 10.03 9.54
C LEU A 226 15.06 9.34 8.61
N ASP A 227 15.37 9.28 7.32
CA ASP A 227 14.58 8.59 6.31
C ASP A 227 15.46 7.58 5.57
N LEU A 228 15.15 6.29 5.78
CA LEU A 228 15.86 5.16 5.21
C LEU A 228 14.87 4.18 4.56
N GLY A 229 14.74 4.29 3.23
CA GLY A 229 13.89 3.41 2.43
C GLY A 229 14.46 3.02 1.05
N GLY A 230 15.74 3.26 0.80
CA GLY A 230 16.40 2.97 -0.49
C GLY A 230 17.90 3.26 -0.46
N THR A 231 18.54 3.29 -1.63
CA THR A 231 19.99 3.58 -1.78
C THR A 231 20.41 4.97 -1.30
N ASN A 232 19.44 5.86 -1.13
CA ASN A 232 19.62 7.23 -0.67
C ASN A 232 19.01 7.36 0.73
N PHE A 233 19.87 7.54 1.72
CA PHE A 233 19.52 7.89 3.09
C PHE A 233 19.38 9.41 3.21
N ARG A 234 18.46 9.90 4.05
CA ARG A 234 18.31 11.34 4.29
C ARG A 234 18.33 11.65 5.78
N VAL A 235 19.07 12.71 6.12
CA VAL A 235 19.02 13.35 7.44
C VAL A 235 18.36 14.71 7.23
N LEU A 236 17.38 15.04 8.07
CA LEU A 236 16.65 16.30 8.01
C LEU A 236 16.58 16.96 9.40
N LEU A 237 16.67 18.28 9.42
CA LEU A 237 16.30 19.14 10.55
C LEU A 237 14.98 19.80 10.18
N ILE A 238 13.95 19.59 10.99
CA ILE A 238 12.62 20.13 10.77
C ILE A 238 12.21 20.96 11.99
N GLU A 239 11.85 22.21 11.73
CA GLU A 239 11.33 23.15 12.72
C GLU A 239 9.83 23.30 12.50
N LEU A 240 9.03 22.71 13.40
CA LEU A 240 7.58 22.88 13.45
C LEU A 240 7.26 24.19 14.18
N LYS A 241 6.36 25.00 13.61
CA LYS A 241 6.10 26.37 14.05
C LYS A 241 4.67 26.58 14.58
N GLY A 242 3.90 25.50 14.72
CA GLY A 242 2.47 25.56 14.95
C GLY A 242 1.73 26.16 13.75
N GLU A 243 0.41 26.35 13.89
CA GLU A 243 -0.46 26.94 12.85
C GLU A 243 -0.24 26.33 11.44
N LYS A 244 0.07 25.03 11.36
CA LYS A 244 0.37 24.26 10.14
C LYS A 244 1.62 24.73 9.36
N HIS A 245 2.49 25.52 9.99
CA HIS A 245 3.75 26.00 9.42
C HIS A 245 4.96 25.16 9.85
N SER A 246 5.86 24.88 8.92
CA SER A 246 7.16 24.25 9.21
C SER A 246 8.25 24.75 8.26
N SER A 247 9.51 24.59 8.66
CA SER A 247 10.66 24.76 7.77
C SER A 247 11.63 23.59 7.91
N MET A 248 12.32 23.27 6.82
CA MET A 248 13.13 22.06 6.69
C MET A 248 14.51 22.38 6.11
N GLN A 249 15.53 21.73 6.64
CA GLN A 249 16.86 21.61 6.05
C GLN A 249 17.19 20.12 5.93
N SER A 250 17.82 19.68 4.85
CA SER A 250 18.08 18.25 4.63
C SER A 250 19.36 17.99 3.83
N LYS A 251 19.93 16.81 4.00
CA LYS A 251 21.02 16.28 3.17
C LYS A 251 20.73 14.83 2.80
N ILE A 252 21.07 14.50 1.55
CA ILE A 252 20.97 13.14 1.01
C ILE A 252 22.37 12.53 1.04
N TYR A 253 22.47 11.35 1.63
CA TYR A 253 23.68 10.55 1.70
C TYR A 253 23.45 9.24 0.94
N ARG A 254 24.33 8.92 -0.01
CA ARG A 254 24.27 7.65 -0.74
C ARG A 254 24.85 6.55 0.14
N ILE A 255 24.08 5.49 0.38
CA ILE A 255 24.62 4.26 0.98
C ILE A 255 25.33 3.48 -0.14
N PRO A 256 26.61 3.08 0.03
CA PRO A 256 27.28 2.22 -0.94
C PRO A 256 26.64 0.83 -1.01
N ASP A 257 26.56 0.25 -2.20
CA ASP A 257 25.91 -1.06 -2.41
C ASP A 257 26.57 -2.18 -1.56
N LYS A 258 27.89 -2.08 -1.35
CA LYS A 258 28.64 -2.95 -0.42
C LYS A 258 28.23 -2.83 1.05
N VAL A 259 27.69 -1.69 1.48
CA VAL A 259 27.20 -1.45 2.85
C VAL A 259 25.76 -1.95 2.99
N MET A 260 24.92 -1.72 1.97
CA MET A 260 23.55 -2.26 1.92
C MET A 260 23.49 -3.79 2.01
N LYS A 261 24.57 -4.47 1.60
CA LYS A 261 24.73 -5.94 1.55
C LYS A 261 25.85 -6.47 2.46
N GLY A 262 26.38 -5.62 3.34
CA GLY A 262 27.49 -5.94 4.26
C GLY A 262 27.00 -6.50 5.60
N THR A 263 27.59 -6.02 6.69
CA THR A 263 27.10 -6.25 8.06
C THR A 263 26.18 -5.12 8.52
N GLY A 264 25.32 -5.43 9.51
CA GLY A 264 24.52 -4.42 10.20
C GLY A 264 25.37 -3.36 10.89
N VAL A 265 26.52 -3.75 11.45
CA VAL A 265 27.48 -2.81 12.06
C VAL A 265 27.94 -1.78 11.04
N GLU A 266 28.43 -2.20 9.87
CA GLU A 266 28.83 -1.28 8.79
C GLU A 266 27.68 -0.38 8.30
N LEU A 267 26.44 -0.90 8.25
CA LEU A 267 25.27 -0.13 7.84
C LEU A 267 24.93 0.97 8.87
N PHE A 268 24.83 0.63 10.16
CA PHE A 268 24.49 1.60 11.19
C PHE A 268 25.64 2.56 11.51
N ASP A 269 26.91 2.13 11.38
CA ASP A 269 28.07 3.01 11.53
C ASP A 269 28.19 4.01 10.35
N HIS A 270 27.80 3.61 9.12
CA HIS A 270 27.65 4.54 7.99
C HIS A 270 26.52 5.55 8.25
N ILE A 271 25.38 5.10 8.78
CA ILE A 271 24.25 5.98 9.16
C ILE A 271 24.68 6.97 10.25
N SER A 272 25.38 6.52 11.30
CA SER A 272 25.82 7.39 12.40
C SER A 272 26.89 8.40 11.94
N ALA A 273 27.78 8.03 11.02
CA ALA A 273 28.71 8.97 10.38
C ALA A 273 28.02 10.02 9.49
N CYS A 274 26.96 9.65 8.75
CA CYS A 274 26.18 10.61 7.97
C CYS A 274 25.38 11.58 8.86
N LEU A 275 24.78 11.07 9.93
CA LEU A 275 24.11 11.85 10.98
C LEU A 275 25.08 12.82 11.69
N ALA A 276 26.29 12.38 12.01
CA ALA A 276 27.34 13.20 12.59
C ALA A 276 27.71 14.40 11.72
N LYS A 277 28.01 14.13 10.45
CA LYS A 277 28.32 15.18 9.48
C LYS A 277 27.16 16.17 9.34
N PHE A 278 25.92 15.72 9.41
CA PHE A 278 24.77 16.61 9.42
C PHE A 278 24.74 17.50 10.68
N VAL A 279 24.96 16.92 11.86
CA VAL A 279 25.01 17.64 13.14
C VAL A 279 26.14 18.69 13.18
N GLU A 280 27.30 18.37 12.61
CA GLU A 280 28.42 19.31 12.42
C GLU A 280 28.08 20.41 11.39
N ASP A 281 27.70 20.03 10.16
CA ASP A 281 27.46 20.95 9.05
C ASP A 281 26.32 21.96 9.32
N PHE A 282 25.41 21.68 10.26
CA PHE A 282 24.31 22.56 10.69
C PHE A 282 24.50 23.13 12.11
N GLU A 283 25.71 23.03 12.66
CA GLU A 283 26.13 23.56 13.98
C GLU A 283 25.27 23.11 15.18
N LEU A 284 24.61 21.95 15.08
CA LEU A 284 23.64 21.47 16.07
C LEU A 284 24.31 21.01 17.39
N THR A 285 25.63 20.84 17.39
CA THR A 285 26.46 20.64 18.59
C THR A 285 26.43 21.82 19.57
N LYS A 286 25.97 23.01 19.13
CA LYS A 286 25.85 24.21 19.97
C LYS A 286 24.52 24.28 20.76
N LEU A 287 23.64 23.28 20.63
CA LEU A 287 22.34 23.25 21.31
C LEU A 287 22.49 22.69 22.73
N GLU A 288 21.91 23.39 23.71
CA GLU A 288 21.90 22.97 25.13
C GLU A 288 21.08 21.69 25.38
N THR A 289 20.18 21.35 24.46
CA THR A 289 19.29 20.18 24.54
C THR A 289 19.45 19.27 23.33
N LYS A 290 19.37 17.96 23.57
CA LYS A 290 19.29 16.96 22.50
C LYS A 290 18.04 17.19 21.68
N LEU A 291 18.16 17.15 20.36
CA LEU A 291 17.00 17.18 19.46
C LEU A 291 16.32 15.80 19.44
N PRO A 292 15.00 15.71 19.68
CA PRO A 292 14.29 14.45 19.53
C PRO A 292 14.31 14.00 18.07
N LEU A 293 14.59 12.71 17.85
CA LEU A 293 14.78 12.10 16.55
C LEU A 293 13.63 11.15 16.21
N GLY A 294 13.00 11.37 15.06
CA GLY A 294 12.13 10.39 14.40
C GLY A 294 12.90 9.59 13.34
N PHE A 295 12.73 8.28 13.33
CA PHE A 295 13.40 7.37 12.40
C PHE A 295 12.38 6.67 11.51
N THR A 296 12.15 7.21 10.31
CA THR A 296 11.43 6.50 9.25
C THR A 296 12.35 5.41 8.69
N PHE A 297 12.02 4.16 9.02
CA PHE A 297 12.74 2.98 8.62
C PHE A 297 11.80 2.08 7.80
N SER A 298 11.90 2.20 6.48
CA SER A 298 10.84 1.81 5.55
C SER A 298 10.88 0.33 5.14
N PHE A 299 10.94 -0.56 6.13
CA PHE A 299 11.00 -2.00 5.99
C PHE A 299 9.97 -2.67 6.92
N PRO A 300 9.59 -3.94 6.68
CA PRO A 300 8.70 -4.67 7.58
C PRO A 300 9.32 -4.86 8.97
N CYS A 301 8.76 -4.21 9.99
CA CYS A 301 9.24 -4.26 11.37
C CYS A 301 8.13 -4.60 12.36
N GLN A 302 8.38 -5.54 13.27
CA GLN A 302 7.56 -5.71 14.46
C GLN A 302 7.95 -4.63 15.48
N GLN A 303 7.09 -3.64 15.66
CA GLN A 303 7.25 -2.65 16.71
C GLN A 303 6.77 -3.22 18.05
N GLU A 304 7.52 -2.94 19.12
CA GLU A 304 7.15 -3.27 20.50
C GLU A 304 6.88 -1.99 21.34
N GLY A 305 7.19 -0.83 20.76
CA GLY A 305 6.91 0.49 21.31
C GLY A 305 7.22 1.58 20.27
N LEU A 306 7.12 2.84 20.68
CA LEU A 306 7.54 3.97 19.85
C LEU A 306 9.05 3.98 19.55
N THR A 307 9.86 3.30 20.36
CA THR A 307 11.33 3.39 20.33
C THR A 307 12.04 2.03 20.26
N SER A 308 11.32 1.02 19.76
CA SER A 308 11.82 -0.33 19.46
C SER A 308 11.09 -0.91 18.23
N ALA A 309 11.86 -1.36 17.24
CA ALA A 309 11.36 -1.95 15.99
C ALA A 309 12.29 -3.07 15.51
N ILE A 310 11.81 -4.32 15.65
CA ILE A 310 12.54 -5.52 15.24
C ILE A 310 12.35 -5.75 13.74
N LEU A 311 13.44 -5.74 12.96
CA LEU A 311 13.37 -6.00 11.51
C LEU A 311 12.91 -7.44 11.24
N VAL A 312 11.79 -7.61 10.52
CA VAL A 312 11.22 -8.93 10.18
C VAL A 312 11.95 -9.55 8.97
N ASN A 313 12.15 -8.77 7.91
CA ASN A 313 12.91 -9.18 6.74
C ASN A 313 13.38 -7.96 5.93
N TRP A 314 14.54 -8.07 5.26
CA TRP A 314 14.95 -7.06 4.28
C TRP A 314 14.05 -7.05 3.04
N THR A 315 14.03 -5.90 2.37
CA THR A 315 13.36 -5.62 1.09
C THR A 315 14.19 -4.61 0.30
N LYS A 316 13.69 -4.14 -0.87
CA LYS A 316 14.22 -2.95 -1.58
C LYS A 316 15.74 -2.99 -1.89
N GLY A 317 16.31 -4.20 -2.06
CA GLY A 317 17.72 -4.43 -2.42
C GLY A 317 18.72 -4.45 -1.25
N PHE A 318 18.28 -4.26 -0.02
CA PHE A 318 19.11 -4.43 1.18
C PHE A 318 19.29 -5.92 1.52
N ASN A 319 20.42 -6.27 2.12
CA ASN A 319 20.67 -7.59 2.71
C ASN A 319 21.76 -7.53 3.81
N ALA A 320 21.78 -6.48 4.63
CA ALA A 320 22.80 -6.32 5.66
C ALA A 320 22.65 -7.40 6.75
N SER A 321 23.68 -8.23 6.90
CA SER A 321 23.70 -9.38 7.79
C SER A 321 23.67 -8.98 9.27
N GLY A 322 22.93 -9.73 10.09
CA GLY A 322 22.80 -9.45 11.53
C GLY A 322 21.84 -8.32 11.92
N VAL A 323 21.03 -7.77 10.99
CA VAL A 323 19.96 -6.80 11.32
C VAL A 323 18.60 -7.48 11.47
N VAL A 324 18.30 -8.49 10.66
CA VAL A 324 17.03 -9.25 10.76
C VAL A 324 16.94 -9.90 12.14
N GLY A 325 15.79 -9.78 12.79
CA GLY A 325 15.55 -10.24 14.16
C GLY A 325 16.12 -9.34 15.27
N ASN A 326 16.66 -8.16 14.95
CA ASN A 326 17.24 -7.22 15.92
C ASN A 326 16.51 -5.86 15.88
N ASP A 327 16.53 -5.12 17.00
CA ASP A 327 15.95 -3.78 17.08
C ASP A 327 16.83 -2.72 16.39
N VAL A 328 16.29 -2.12 15.34
CA VAL A 328 17.01 -1.12 14.53
C VAL A 328 17.26 0.20 15.27
N VAL A 329 16.47 0.49 16.32
CA VAL A 329 16.70 1.67 17.16
C VAL A 329 17.89 1.43 18.08
N GLN A 330 17.97 0.27 18.74
CA GLN A 330 19.14 -0.13 19.51
C GLN A 330 20.42 -0.17 18.67
N MET A 331 20.38 -0.77 17.46
CA MET A 331 21.55 -0.80 16.58
C MET A 331 22.05 0.60 16.17
N LEU A 332 21.13 1.57 15.99
CA LEU A 332 21.47 2.98 15.75
C LEU A 332 22.08 3.66 16.99
N ARG A 333 21.51 3.42 18.19
CA ARG A 333 22.07 3.94 19.46
C ARG A 333 23.49 3.45 19.68
N GLU A 334 23.74 2.16 19.47
CA GLU A 334 25.08 1.56 19.57
C GLU A 334 26.05 2.11 18.53
N ALA A 335 25.61 2.38 17.30
CA ALA A 335 26.46 2.99 16.26
C ALA A 335 26.83 4.45 16.55
N CYS A 336 25.98 5.19 17.27
CA CYS A 336 26.32 6.50 17.81
C CYS A 336 27.30 6.38 18.99
N GLN A 337 27.06 5.44 19.91
CA GLN A 337 27.93 5.18 21.07
C GLN A 337 29.33 4.69 20.67
N ARG A 338 29.46 3.83 19.63
CA ARG A 338 30.74 3.39 19.06
C ARG A 338 31.56 4.56 18.49
N ARG A 339 30.89 5.62 18.03
CA ARG A 339 31.51 6.85 17.51
C ARG A 339 31.95 7.77 18.63
N GLY A 340 31.09 7.97 19.64
CA GLY A 340 31.38 8.69 20.88
C GLY A 340 31.18 10.21 20.83
N ASP A 341 31.08 10.81 19.65
CA ASP A 341 30.93 12.25 19.41
C ASP A 341 29.59 12.65 18.77
N ILE A 342 28.58 11.76 18.79
CA ILE A 342 27.15 12.12 18.73
C ILE A 342 26.34 11.30 19.73
N ASP A 343 25.24 11.88 20.18
CA ASP A 343 24.23 11.26 21.02
C ASP A 343 22.86 11.71 20.49
N VAL A 344 21.91 10.77 20.33
CA VAL A 344 20.59 11.04 19.74
C VAL A 344 19.46 10.42 20.54
N ASP A 345 18.46 11.25 20.84
CA ASP A 345 17.23 10.84 21.51
C ASP A 345 16.22 10.32 20.48
N VAL A 346 16.33 9.04 20.13
CA VAL A 346 15.36 8.39 19.22
C VAL A 346 14.06 8.15 19.97
N VAL A 347 13.07 9.03 19.73
CA VAL A 347 11.76 9.07 20.39
C VAL A 347 10.64 8.42 19.57
N ALA A 348 10.85 8.23 18.27
CA ALA A 348 9.91 7.56 17.38
C ALA A 348 10.64 6.76 16.29
N VAL A 349 10.21 5.52 16.05
CA VAL A 349 10.52 4.73 14.84
C VAL A 349 9.22 4.37 14.14
N LEU A 350 9.20 4.44 12.80
CA LEU A 350 7.98 4.36 12.02
C LEU A 350 8.23 3.89 10.58
N ASN A 351 7.18 3.38 9.93
CA ASN A 351 7.15 3.05 8.50
C ASN A 351 6.88 4.32 7.65
N ASP A 352 7.32 4.34 6.38
CA ASP A 352 7.10 5.47 5.44
C ASP A 352 5.61 5.84 5.27
N THR A 353 4.73 4.84 5.37
CA THR A 353 3.29 4.98 5.22
C THR A 353 2.64 5.63 6.44
N THR A 354 3.10 5.27 7.64
CA THR A 354 2.74 5.96 8.90
C THR A 354 3.26 7.41 8.88
N GLY A 355 4.47 7.63 8.36
CA GLY A 355 5.03 8.97 8.16
C GLY A 355 4.16 9.83 7.25
N THR A 356 3.78 9.30 6.09
CA THR A 356 2.89 9.92 5.11
C THR A 356 1.55 10.36 5.70
N MET A 357 0.94 9.54 6.58
CA MET A 357 -0.27 9.91 7.33
C MET A 357 -0.02 11.12 8.24
N LEU A 358 1.04 11.08 9.04
CA LEU A 358 1.32 12.08 10.06
C LEU A 358 1.77 13.42 9.45
N ALA A 359 2.63 13.38 8.45
CA ALA A 359 2.99 14.54 7.63
C ALA A 359 1.75 15.23 7.05
N CYS A 360 0.80 14.46 6.50
CA CYS A 360 -0.44 15.02 5.99
C CYS A 360 -1.32 15.61 7.11
N SER A 361 -1.43 14.94 8.27
CA SER A 361 -2.19 15.45 9.43
C SER A 361 -1.67 16.77 10.01
N PHE A 362 -0.41 17.15 9.74
CA PHE A 362 0.13 18.47 10.12
C PHE A 362 -0.40 19.61 9.25
N PHE A 363 -0.80 19.34 8.00
CA PHE A 363 -1.32 20.36 7.08
C PHE A 363 -2.83 20.22 6.82
N LYS A 364 -3.41 19.04 7.05
CA LYS A 364 -4.81 18.71 6.73
C LYS A 364 -5.53 18.14 7.94
N GLU A 365 -6.70 18.69 8.23
CA GLU A 365 -7.60 18.17 9.27
C GLU A 365 -8.18 16.81 8.87
N HIS A 366 -8.57 16.05 9.89
CA HIS A 366 -9.19 14.71 9.76
C HIS A 366 -8.41 13.73 8.87
N CYS A 367 -7.07 13.82 8.85
CA CYS A 367 -6.21 12.87 8.17
C CYS A 367 -5.93 11.66 9.07
N TYR A 368 -6.69 10.59 8.89
CA TYR A 368 -6.58 9.35 9.68
C TYR A 368 -6.11 8.13 8.88
N ILE A 369 -5.71 8.33 7.61
CA ILE A 369 -5.21 7.29 6.71
C ILE A 369 -4.01 7.86 5.93
N GLY A 370 -2.91 7.11 5.86
CA GLY A 370 -1.77 7.32 4.97
C GLY A 370 -1.63 6.18 3.98
N VAL A 371 -1.25 6.48 2.73
CA VAL A 371 -1.12 5.49 1.65
C VAL A 371 0.16 5.76 0.85
N ILE A 372 0.90 4.72 0.52
CA ILE A 372 1.99 4.74 -0.46
C ILE A 372 1.52 4.04 -1.74
N VAL A 373 1.67 4.72 -2.87
CA VAL A 373 1.54 4.12 -4.22
C VAL A 373 2.75 4.53 -5.06
N GLY A 374 3.88 3.87 -4.80
CA GLY A 374 5.17 4.16 -5.41
C GLY A 374 5.79 2.89 -6.00
N THR A 375 7.07 2.64 -5.72
CA THR A 375 7.73 1.37 -6.07
C THR A 375 7.01 0.17 -5.45
N GLY A 376 6.57 0.30 -4.19
CA GLY A 376 5.65 -0.62 -3.51
C GLY A 376 4.30 0.05 -3.23
N CYS A 377 3.39 -0.67 -2.58
CA CYS A 377 2.09 -0.17 -2.17
C CYS A 377 1.68 -0.66 -0.77
N ASN A 378 1.38 0.29 0.13
CA ASN A 378 1.01 0.03 1.52
C ASN A 378 0.04 1.11 2.04
N ALA A 379 -0.68 0.82 3.13
CA ALA A 379 -1.47 1.80 3.88
C ALA A 379 -1.28 1.71 5.40
N ALA A 380 -1.54 2.81 6.09
CA ALA A 380 -1.59 2.91 7.54
C ALA A 380 -2.79 3.76 7.95
N TYR A 381 -3.41 3.48 9.10
CA TYR A 381 -4.61 4.21 9.56
C TYR A 381 -4.74 4.20 11.08
N MET A 382 -5.56 5.10 11.63
CA MET A 382 -5.93 5.08 13.06
C MET A 382 -7.07 4.09 13.33
N GLU A 383 -6.81 3.03 14.09
CA GLU A 383 -7.80 2.03 14.53
C GLU A 383 -8.16 2.20 16.01
N SER A 384 -9.38 1.83 16.43
CA SER A 384 -9.70 1.75 17.88
C SER A 384 -8.91 0.63 18.55
N LEU A 385 -8.35 0.89 19.74
CA LEU A 385 -7.67 -0.14 20.53
C LEU A 385 -8.61 -1.28 20.96
N ASP A 386 -9.93 -1.03 21.02
CA ASP A 386 -10.96 -2.06 21.26
C ASP A 386 -11.02 -3.13 20.14
N LYS A 387 -10.38 -2.86 18.99
CA LYS A 387 -10.26 -3.76 17.83
C LYS A 387 -8.88 -4.40 17.70
N ILE A 388 -7.84 -3.89 18.36
CA ILE A 388 -6.48 -4.41 18.27
C ILE A 388 -6.28 -5.51 19.33
N TYR A 389 -7.03 -6.61 19.20
CA TYR A 389 -7.05 -7.69 20.20
C TYR A 389 -5.66 -8.24 20.57
N LYS A 390 -4.70 -8.26 19.64
CA LYS A 390 -3.30 -8.65 19.90
C LYS A 390 -2.51 -7.72 20.84
N LEU A 391 -3.08 -6.56 21.22
CA LEU A 391 -2.60 -5.66 22.27
C LEU A 391 -3.45 -5.70 23.56
N GLN A 392 -4.52 -6.50 23.62
CA GLN A 392 -5.36 -6.64 24.80
C GLN A 392 -4.52 -7.10 26.01
N GLY A 393 -4.61 -6.37 27.13
CA GLY A 393 -3.80 -6.60 28.33
C GLY A 393 -2.35 -6.10 28.24
N LYS A 394 -1.91 -5.50 27.13
CA LYS A 394 -0.60 -4.85 26.97
C LYS A 394 -0.68 -3.32 27.00
N VAL A 395 -1.79 -2.76 26.53
CA VAL A 395 -2.09 -1.33 26.53
C VAL A 395 -3.36 -1.08 27.36
N PHE A 396 -3.37 0.00 28.14
CA PHE A 396 -4.43 0.34 29.09
C PHE A 396 -4.86 1.81 28.89
N PRO A 397 -5.72 2.09 27.88
CA PRO A 397 -6.13 3.45 27.51
C PRO A 397 -6.70 4.28 28.67
N GLU A 398 -7.42 3.61 29.58
CA GLU A 398 -7.99 4.20 30.78
C GLU A 398 -6.92 4.67 31.78
N LYS A 399 -5.71 4.11 31.71
CA LYS A 399 -4.57 4.42 32.61
C LYS A 399 -3.59 5.41 32.03
N ASP A 400 -3.28 5.37 30.74
CA ASP A 400 -2.32 6.32 30.14
C ASP A 400 -2.89 7.71 29.80
N GLY A 401 -4.22 7.85 29.65
CA GLY A 401 -4.85 9.15 29.37
C GLY A 401 -4.66 9.64 27.93
N LEU A 402 -4.20 8.77 27.02
CA LEU A 402 -4.11 9.05 25.59
C LEU A 402 -5.42 8.68 24.85
N PRO A 403 -5.65 9.13 23.60
CA PRO A 403 -6.85 8.75 22.85
C PRO A 403 -6.98 7.22 22.69
N ASN A 404 -8.20 6.68 22.66
CA ASN A 404 -8.46 5.22 22.55
C ASN A 404 -8.27 4.67 21.12
N GLU A 405 -7.27 5.19 20.40
CA GLU A 405 -6.92 4.77 19.06
C GLU A 405 -5.41 4.57 18.95
N MET A 406 -4.97 3.83 17.94
CA MET A 406 -3.56 3.66 17.60
C MET A 406 -3.38 3.54 16.09
N CYS A 407 -2.29 4.11 15.56
CA CYS A 407 -1.90 3.92 14.19
C CYS A 407 -1.52 2.46 13.94
N VAL A 408 -2.10 1.87 12.91
CA VAL A 408 -1.84 0.51 12.44
C VAL A 408 -1.28 0.62 11.03
N ASN A 409 -0.05 0.15 10.84
CA ASN A 409 0.54 -0.12 9.53
C ASN A 409 -0.06 -1.44 9.01
N THR A 410 -0.79 -1.42 7.89
CA THR A 410 -1.51 -2.60 7.40
C THR A 410 -0.58 -3.70 6.90
N GLU A 411 0.54 -3.33 6.23
CA GLU A 411 1.29 -4.20 5.32
C GLU A 411 0.34 -4.90 4.32
N TRP A 412 -0.59 -4.15 3.72
CA TRP A 412 -1.66 -4.70 2.88
C TRP A 412 -1.18 -5.40 1.59
N GLY A 413 0.11 -5.26 1.25
CA GLY A 413 0.67 -5.79 0.00
C GLY A 413 0.55 -7.31 -0.10
N GLY A 414 0.61 -8.01 1.03
CA GLY A 414 0.46 -9.47 1.13
C GLY A 414 -0.98 -9.99 1.01
N PHE A 415 -2.00 -9.13 0.88
CA PHE A 415 -3.38 -9.60 0.67
C PHE A 415 -3.45 -10.49 -0.59
N GLY A 416 -4.04 -11.69 -0.43
CA GLY A 416 -4.11 -12.69 -1.51
C GLY A 416 -2.91 -13.64 -1.63
N ASP A 417 -1.85 -13.49 -0.81
CA ASP A 417 -0.75 -14.47 -0.72
C ASP A 417 -1.28 -15.88 -0.35
N ASP A 418 -2.33 -15.91 0.46
CA ASP A 418 -3.15 -17.07 0.88
C ASP A 418 -4.06 -17.63 -0.24
N GLY A 419 -4.29 -16.89 -1.32
CA GLY A 419 -5.21 -17.21 -2.40
C GLY A 419 -6.53 -16.41 -2.39
N ALA A 420 -6.81 -15.56 -1.40
CA ALA A 420 -8.07 -14.80 -1.30
C ALA A 420 -8.34 -13.86 -2.50
N LEU A 421 -7.30 -13.48 -3.24
CA LEU A 421 -7.38 -12.65 -4.45
C LEU A 421 -7.38 -13.46 -5.76
N ALA A 422 -7.17 -14.79 -5.71
CA ALA A 422 -6.87 -15.62 -6.88
C ALA A 422 -7.95 -15.57 -7.99
N ASP A 423 -9.23 -15.49 -7.62
CA ASP A 423 -10.37 -15.37 -8.54
C ASP A 423 -10.33 -14.10 -9.43
N PHE A 424 -9.50 -13.11 -9.06
CA PHE A 424 -9.39 -11.79 -9.68
C PHE A 424 -8.01 -11.53 -10.30
N LEU A 425 -7.07 -12.50 -10.21
CA LEU A 425 -5.76 -12.41 -10.83
C LEU A 425 -5.79 -12.98 -12.26
N THR A 426 -5.07 -12.33 -13.17
CA THR A 426 -4.93 -12.79 -14.55
C THR A 426 -3.77 -13.79 -14.70
N ILE A 427 -3.68 -14.41 -15.87
CA ILE A 427 -2.51 -15.18 -16.28
C ILE A 427 -1.21 -14.34 -16.27
N TYR A 428 -1.32 -13.02 -16.50
CA TYR A 428 -0.18 -12.10 -16.50
C TYR A 428 0.29 -11.79 -15.07
N ASP A 429 -0.63 -11.60 -14.13
CA ASP A 429 -0.30 -11.45 -12.71
C ASP A 429 0.36 -12.72 -12.16
N THR A 430 -0.15 -13.88 -12.55
CA THR A 430 0.38 -15.20 -12.15
C THR A 430 1.80 -15.39 -12.69
N ARG A 431 2.01 -15.20 -14.01
CA ARG A 431 3.33 -15.28 -14.65
C ARG A 431 4.32 -14.28 -14.06
N MET A 432 3.86 -13.08 -13.67
CA MET A 432 4.71 -12.09 -13.00
C MET A 432 5.04 -12.48 -11.55
N ASP A 433 4.08 -13.01 -10.79
CA ASP A 433 4.30 -13.49 -9.42
C ASP A 433 5.35 -14.61 -9.40
N GLU A 434 5.20 -15.61 -10.27
CA GLU A 434 6.13 -16.74 -10.43
C GLU A 434 7.57 -16.33 -10.76
N ASN A 435 7.74 -15.24 -11.51
CA ASN A 435 9.05 -14.75 -11.98
C ASN A 435 9.59 -13.55 -11.16
N SER A 436 8.93 -13.16 -10.06
CA SER A 436 9.40 -12.04 -9.23
C SER A 436 10.53 -12.44 -8.26
N ILE A 437 11.12 -11.45 -7.61
CA ILE A 437 12.09 -11.65 -6.50
C ILE A 437 11.49 -12.31 -5.24
N ASN A 438 10.16 -12.53 -5.22
CA ASN A 438 9.39 -12.99 -4.08
C ASN A 438 8.10 -13.73 -4.54
N PRO A 439 8.19 -14.91 -5.18
CA PRO A 439 7.00 -15.60 -5.70
C PRO A 439 6.03 -16.04 -4.60
N GLY A 440 4.73 -15.92 -4.87
CA GLY A 440 3.66 -16.19 -3.92
C GLY A 440 3.57 -15.18 -2.78
N ARG A 441 4.21 -14.01 -2.92
CA ARG A 441 4.26 -12.93 -1.92
C ARG A 441 3.95 -11.56 -2.49
N GLN A 442 3.39 -10.69 -1.68
CA GLN A 442 3.05 -9.31 -2.03
C GLN A 442 2.06 -9.22 -3.21
N ARG A 443 1.09 -10.15 -3.31
CA ARG A 443 0.23 -10.24 -4.51
C ARG A 443 -0.64 -9.01 -4.76
N PHE A 444 -1.24 -8.41 -3.72
CA PHE A 444 -2.00 -7.18 -3.89
C PHE A 444 -1.11 -6.00 -4.32
N GLU A 445 0.06 -5.85 -3.71
CA GLU A 445 1.07 -4.84 -4.11
C GLU A 445 1.53 -5.01 -5.57
N LYS A 446 1.69 -6.26 -6.03
CA LYS A 446 2.01 -6.62 -7.41
C LYS A 446 0.96 -6.16 -8.42
N THR A 447 -0.32 -6.19 -8.07
CA THR A 447 -1.39 -5.71 -8.96
C THR A 447 -1.49 -4.18 -9.10
N ILE A 448 -0.75 -3.40 -8.28
CA ILE A 448 -0.93 -1.94 -8.12
C ILE A 448 0.36 -1.14 -8.36
N SER A 449 1.49 -1.57 -7.81
CA SER A 449 2.65 -0.68 -7.59
C SER A 449 3.59 -0.55 -8.81
N GLY A 450 4.34 0.56 -8.83
CA GLY A 450 5.22 0.96 -9.93
C GLY A 450 6.52 0.17 -10.09
N MET A 451 6.76 -0.86 -9.27
CA MET A 451 7.74 -1.91 -9.59
C MET A 451 7.18 -2.94 -10.59
N TYR A 452 5.87 -3.12 -10.62
CA TYR A 452 5.19 -4.21 -11.32
C TYR A 452 4.26 -3.75 -12.44
N LEU A 453 3.70 -2.53 -12.35
CA LEU A 453 2.75 -1.99 -13.34
C LEU A 453 3.29 -2.02 -14.78
N GLY A 454 4.55 -1.65 -14.98
CA GLY A 454 5.20 -1.70 -16.30
C GLY A 454 5.47 -3.12 -16.79
N GLU A 455 5.78 -4.06 -15.89
CA GLU A 455 6.03 -5.47 -16.22
C GLU A 455 4.73 -6.22 -16.55
N LEU A 456 3.60 -5.88 -15.91
CA LEU A 456 2.27 -6.33 -16.32
C LEU A 456 1.94 -5.87 -17.75
N VAL A 457 2.16 -4.58 -18.06
CA VAL A 457 1.98 -4.06 -19.43
C VAL A 457 2.90 -4.81 -20.40
N ARG A 458 4.19 -5.00 -20.05
CA ARG A 458 5.15 -5.76 -20.88
C ARG A 458 4.63 -7.18 -21.18
N LEU A 459 4.17 -7.91 -20.18
CA LEU A 459 3.69 -9.29 -20.32
C LEU A 459 2.45 -9.41 -21.22
N VAL A 460 1.55 -8.42 -21.19
CA VAL A 460 0.39 -8.35 -22.11
C VAL A 460 0.87 -8.03 -23.53
N LEU A 461 1.75 -7.04 -23.71
CA LEU A 461 2.30 -6.67 -25.01
C LEU A 461 3.12 -7.80 -25.65
N GLU A 462 3.82 -8.60 -24.84
CA GLU A 462 4.55 -9.79 -25.27
C GLU A 462 3.60 -10.85 -25.86
N ASP A 463 2.48 -11.16 -25.18
CA ASP A 463 1.46 -12.09 -25.70
C ASP A 463 0.81 -11.57 -26.99
N LEU A 464 0.40 -10.30 -27.00
CA LEU A 464 -0.21 -9.68 -28.19
C LEU A 464 0.74 -9.65 -29.39
N THR A 465 2.04 -9.45 -29.16
CA THR A 465 3.08 -9.54 -30.21
C THR A 465 3.28 -10.98 -30.68
N ARG A 466 3.39 -11.96 -29.77
CA ARG A 466 3.47 -13.39 -30.14
C ARG A 466 2.24 -13.88 -30.93
N ARG A 467 1.08 -13.25 -30.72
CA ARG A 467 -0.18 -13.50 -31.44
C ARG A 467 -0.35 -12.69 -32.73
N GLY A 468 0.61 -11.84 -33.10
CA GLY A 468 0.54 -10.98 -34.28
C GLY A 468 -0.51 -9.86 -34.22
N LEU A 469 -1.02 -9.55 -33.02
CA LEU A 469 -2.01 -8.49 -32.80
C LEU A 469 -1.35 -7.12 -32.69
N ILE A 470 -0.13 -7.06 -32.16
CA ILE A 470 0.79 -5.93 -32.26
C ILE A 470 1.96 -6.39 -33.13
N THR A 471 2.22 -5.66 -34.22
CA THR A 471 3.07 -6.13 -35.32
C THR A 471 4.48 -5.51 -35.35
N THR A 472 4.69 -4.38 -34.66
CA THR A 472 5.94 -3.59 -34.77
C THR A 472 6.85 -3.65 -33.53
N LEU A 473 6.48 -4.35 -32.46
CA LEU A 473 7.35 -4.53 -31.29
C LEU A 473 8.38 -5.64 -31.55
N PRO A 474 9.71 -5.39 -31.39
CA PRO A 474 10.73 -6.43 -31.50
C PRO A 474 10.51 -7.51 -30.45
N ILE A 475 10.39 -8.77 -30.89
CA ILE A 475 10.01 -9.87 -30.00
C ILE A 475 11.09 -10.18 -28.94
N ASP A 476 12.36 -10.01 -29.29
CA ASP A 476 13.48 -10.27 -28.38
C ASP A 476 13.57 -9.21 -27.27
N ASP A 477 13.30 -7.94 -27.59
CA ASP A 477 13.33 -6.83 -26.64
C ASP A 477 12.08 -6.80 -25.74
N ILE A 478 10.87 -6.96 -26.30
CA ILE A 478 9.63 -7.03 -25.49
C ILE A 478 9.61 -8.25 -24.57
N SER A 479 10.43 -9.28 -24.83
CA SER A 479 10.64 -10.43 -23.93
C SER A 479 11.54 -10.12 -22.73
N GLN A 480 12.29 -9.01 -22.70
CA GLN A 480 13.20 -8.66 -21.60
C GLN A 480 12.46 -7.98 -20.44
N PRO A 481 12.53 -8.49 -19.19
CA PRO A 481 11.91 -7.84 -18.04
C PRO A 481 12.32 -6.38 -17.88
N GLY A 482 11.34 -5.51 -17.63
CA GLY A 482 11.56 -4.07 -17.49
C GLY A 482 11.74 -3.26 -18.79
N PHE A 483 11.63 -3.87 -19.98
CA PHE A 483 11.62 -3.14 -21.27
C PHE A 483 10.55 -2.04 -21.30
N ILE A 484 9.40 -2.27 -20.66
CA ILE A 484 8.38 -1.26 -20.37
C ILE A 484 8.50 -0.82 -18.91
N PRO A 485 9.25 0.26 -18.59
CA PRO A 485 9.27 0.82 -17.24
C PRO A 485 7.96 1.58 -16.96
N THR A 486 7.53 1.65 -15.70
CA THR A 486 6.30 2.39 -15.31
C THR A 486 6.29 3.87 -15.74
N LYS A 487 7.45 4.52 -15.91
CA LYS A 487 7.51 5.87 -16.50
C LYS A 487 6.93 5.89 -17.92
N LEU A 488 7.26 4.89 -18.76
CA LEU A 488 6.75 4.79 -20.14
C LEU A 488 5.22 4.61 -20.17
N VAL A 489 4.66 3.88 -19.20
CA VAL A 489 3.19 3.77 -19.03
C VAL A 489 2.59 5.16 -18.72
N SER A 490 3.15 5.89 -17.76
CA SER A 490 2.74 7.27 -17.45
C SER A 490 2.88 8.23 -18.65
N ASP A 491 3.98 8.14 -19.39
CA ASP A 491 4.25 9.00 -20.56
C ASP A 491 3.22 8.76 -21.67
N ILE A 492 2.93 7.49 -21.99
CA ILE A 492 1.95 7.07 -22.99
C ILE A 492 0.54 7.55 -22.60
N GLU A 493 0.12 7.33 -21.34
CA GLU A 493 -1.17 7.84 -20.88
C GLU A 493 -1.23 9.37 -20.77
N GLY A 494 -0.08 10.02 -20.58
CA GLY A 494 0.06 11.48 -20.62
C GLY A 494 -0.23 12.00 -22.03
N PHE A 495 0.37 11.38 -23.06
CA PHE A 495 0.07 11.70 -24.44
C PHE A 495 -1.41 11.48 -24.78
N VAL A 496 -2.00 10.35 -24.36
CA VAL A 496 -3.45 10.07 -24.53
C VAL A 496 -4.31 11.13 -23.85
N LYS A 497 -3.92 11.64 -22.67
CA LYS A 497 -4.66 12.66 -21.93
C LYS A 497 -4.52 14.06 -22.56
N GLU A 498 -3.34 14.44 -23.02
CA GLU A 498 -2.99 15.84 -23.29
C GLU A 498 -2.90 16.19 -24.77
N HIS A 499 -2.58 15.23 -25.66
CA HIS A 499 -2.31 15.52 -27.08
C HIS A 499 -3.48 15.14 -28.00
N ALA A 500 -3.79 16.02 -28.96
CA ALA A 500 -4.84 15.78 -29.97
C ALA A 500 -4.48 14.63 -30.94
N SER A 501 -3.18 14.40 -31.19
CA SER A 501 -2.67 13.22 -31.89
C SER A 501 -1.69 12.48 -30.97
N PRO A 502 -2.16 11.57 -30.11
CA PRO A 502 -1.31 10.89 -29.13
C PRO A 502 -0.42 9.83 -29.79
N PHE A 503 -0.92 9.12 -30.81
CA PHE A 503 -0.23 7.99 -31.42
C PHE A 503 1.07 8.38 -32.14
N GLY A 504 1.16 9.63 -32.65
CA GLY A 504 2.43 10.17 -33.18
C GLY A 504 3.49 10.36 -32.08
N LYS A 505 3.10 10.87 -30.90
CA LYS A 505 4.01 11.04 -29.75
C LYS A 505 4.41 9.71 -29.12
N ILE A 506 3.51 8.71 -29.15
CA ILE A 506 3.83 7.33 -28.74
C ILE A 506 4.84 6.70 -29.71
N ASN A 507 4.70 6.93 -31.03
CA ASN A 507 5.68 6.48 -32.02
C ASN A 507 7.06 7.14 -31.79
N GLU A 508 7.11 8.47 -31.67
CA GLU A 508 8.35 9.21 -31.35
C GLU A 508 9.05 8.66 -30.09
N LEU A 509 8.31 8.46 -28.99
CA LEU A 509 8.87 7.98 -27.73
C LEU A 509 9.36 6.53 -27.77
N LEU A 510 8.76 5.67 -28.61
CA LEU A 510 9.18 4.28 -28.77
C LEU A 510 10.33 4.14 -29.78
N LEU A 511 10.40 5.02 -30.78
CA LEU A 511 11.54 5.17 -31.69
C LEU A 511 12.83 5.54 -30.92
N GLU A 512 12.73 6.43 -29.91
CA GLU A 512 13.84 6.71 -28.98
C GLU A 512 14.31 5.49 -28.17
N LYS A 513 13.57 4.37 -28.18
CA LYS A 513 13.94 3.09 -27.54
C LYS A 513 14.43 2.03 -28.54
N GLY A 514 14.49 2.34 -29.83
CA GLY A 514 14.85 1.38 -30.89
C GLY A 514 13.67 0.56 -31.44
N VAL A 515 12.43 1.02 -31.24
CA VAL A 515 11.25 0.42 -31.89
C VAL A 515 10.92 1.25 -33.14
N ASP A 516 11.32 0.74 -34.31
CA ASP A 516 11.08 1.40 -35.60
C ASP A 516 9.64 1.20 -36.13
N ASP A 517 9.18 2.15 -36.96
CA ASP A 517 7.99 2.07 -37.83
C ASP A 517 6.67 1.62 -37.16
N LEU A 518 6.34 2.14 -35.96
CA LEU A 518 5.06 1.79 -35.32
C LEU A 518 3.85 2.30 -36.13
N SER A 519 2.98 1.38 -36.51
CA SER A 519 1.68 1.73 -37.08
C SER A 519 0.80 2.44 -36.04
N ALA A 520 -0.03 3.40 -36.49
CA ALA A 520 -0.92 4.13 -35.58
C ALA A 520 -1.89 3.20 -34.82
N GLY A 521 -2.30 2.08 -35.42
CA GLY A 521 -3.09 1.04 -34.76
C GLY A 521 -2.33 0.31 -33.65
N ASP A 522 -1.04 0.04 -33.84
CA ASP A 522 -0.20 -0.58 -32.81
C ASP A 522 0.07 0.40 -31.66
N CYS A 523 0.34 1.68 -31.94
CA CYS A 523 0.37 2.74 -30.92
C CYS A 523 -0.94 2.84 -30.12
N ALA A 524 -2.10 2.72 -30.78
CA ALA A 524 -3.40 2.74 -30.11
C ALA A 524 -3.63 1.49 -29.26
N ASN A 525 -3.21 0.31 -29.72
CA ASN A 525 -3.29 -0.94 -28.97
C ASN A 525 -2.36 -0.90 -27.73
N ILE A 526 -1.15 -0.36 -27.86
CA ILE A 526 -0.21 -0.16 -26.74
C ILE A 526 -0.82 0.80 -25.70
N ALA A 527 -1.36 1.94 -26.14
CA ALA A 527 -2.05 2.89 -25.27
C ALA A 527 -3.24 2.27 -24.52
N TYR A 528 -4.03 1.44 -25.21
CA TYR A 528 -5.17 0.74 -24.63
C TYR A 528 -4.74 -0.24 -23.54
N VAL A 529 -3.68 -1.03 -23.77
CA VAL A 529 -3.12 -1.93 -22.74
C VAL A 529 -2.65 -1.15 -21.51
N CYS A 530 -1.96 -0.01 -21.68
CA CYS A 530 -1.57 0.86 -20.58
C CYS A 530 -2.79 1.27 -19.72
N SER A 531 -3.80 1.91 -20.33
CA SER A 531 -4.98 2.37 -19.57
C SER A 531 -5.77 1.23 -18.93
N MET A 532 -5.89 0.05 -19.57
CA MET A 532 -6.56 -1.11 -18.95
C MET A 532 -5.85 -1.57 -17.66
N VAL A 533 -4.51 -1.68 -17.69
CA VAL A 533 -3.72 -2.14 -16.53
C VAL A 533 -3.69 -1.06 -15.42
N SER A 534 -3.45 0.20 -15.77
CA SER A 534 -3.42 1.33 -14.83
C SER A 534 -4.77 1.58 -14.16
N THR A 535 -5.88 1.49 -14.89
CA THR A 535 -7.21 1.62 -14.31
C THR A 535 -7.52 0.48 -13.35
N ARG A 536 -7.14 -0.77 -13.66
CA ARG A 536 -7.32 -1.88 -12.73
C ARG A 536 -6.50 -1.67 -11.45
N ALA A 537 -5.25 -1.23 -11.57
CA ALA A 537 -4.41 -0.87 -10.43
C ALA A 537 -5.04 0.23 -9.55
N ALA A 538 -5.59 1.28 -10.16
CA ALA A 538 -6.30 2.34 -9.43
C ALA A 538 -7.59 1.83 -8.75
N HIS A 539 -8.36 0.94 -9.41
CA HIS A 539 -9.59 0.36 -8.84
C HIS A 539 -9.31 -0.63 -7.69
N LEU A 540 -8.24 -1.43 -7.77
CA LEU A 540 -7.82 -2.31 -6.68
C LEU A 540 -7.30 -1.50 -5.49
N CYS A 541 -6.49 -0.46 -5.74
CA CYS A 541 -6.09 0.49 -4.70
C CYS A 541 -7.29 1.20 -4.05
N ALA A 542 -8.32 1.55 -4.84
CA ALA A 542 -9.56 2.14 -4.33
C ALA A 542 -10.29 1.22 -3.34
N CYS A 543 -10.29 -0.10 -3.55
CA CYS A 543 -10.89 -1.07 -2.62
C CYS A 543 -10.21 -1.06 -1.24
N GLY A 544 -8.88 -1.03 -1.23
CA GLY A 544 -8.09 -0.95 0.01
C GLY A 544 -8.39 0.33 0.79
N ILE A 545 -8.34 1.49 0.12
CA ILE A 545 -8.62 2.79 0.74
C ILE A 545 -10.09 2.86 1.20
N ALA A 546 -11.05 2.40 0.40
CA ALA A 546 -12.47 2.42 0.74
C ALA A 546 -12.78 1.55 1.98
N SER A 547 -12.14 0.39 2.12
CA SER A 547 -12.33 -0.48 3.29
C SER A 547 -11.77 0.18 4.57
N LEU A 548 -10.61 0.83 4.50
CA LEU A 548 -10.08 1.63 5.62
C LEU A 548 -10.94 2.86 5.94
N LEU A 549 -11.42 3.56 4.92
CA LEU A 549 -12.35 4.70 5.09
C LEU A 549 -13.63 4.27 5.83
N LYS A 550 -14.20 3.10 5.55
CA LYS A 550 -15.37 2.57 6.28
C LYS A 550 -15.07 2.35 7.76
N ARG A 551 -13.89 1.82 8.11
CA ARG A 551 -13.44 1.66 9.52
C ARG A 551 -13.28 2.99 10.26
N VAL A 552 -12.81 4.03 9.56
CA VAL A 552 -12.66 5.38 10.14
C VAL A 552 -14.01 6.11 10.23
N ILE A 553 -14.78 6.16 9.15
CA ILE A 553 -16.06 6.90 9.05
C ILE A 553 -17.12 6.36 10.03
N SER A 554 -17.10 5.06 10.32
CA SER A 554 -17.96 4.47 11.35
C SER A 554 -17.62 4.88 12.80
N ARG A 555 -16.44 5.49 13.02
CA ARG A 555 -15.98 6.03 14.32
C ARG A 555 -15.91 7.56 14.39
N LYS A 556 -15.87 8.27 13.26
CA LYS A 556 -15.73 9.75 13.20
C LYS A 556 -17.03 10.44 12.82
N VAL A 557 -17.51 11.34 13.68
CA VAL A 557 -18.73 12.13 13.46
C VAL A 557 -18.45 13.31 12.53
N ALA A 558 -19.15 13.39 11.40
CA ALA A 558 -19.09 14.54 10.49
C ALA A 558 -19.88 15.73 11.09
N VAL A 559 -19.17 16.72 11.63
CA VAL A 559 -19.76 18.00 12.07
C VAL A 559 -19.64 19.02 10.93
N LYS A 560 -20.77 19.57 10.48
CA LYS A 560 -20.79 20.63 9.48
C LYS A 560 -20.19 21.93 10.03
N ASN A 561 -19.51 22.68 9.17
CA ASN A 561 -18.97 24.00 9.56
C ASN A 561 -20.09 25.06 9.64
N GLU A 562 -19.74 26.28 10.04
CA GLU A 562 -20.66 27.43 10.18
C GLU A 562 -21.42 27.79 8.89
N ARG A 563 -20.92 27.37 7.72
CA ARG A 563 -21.53 27.59 6.40
C ARG A 563 -22.47 26.45 5.98
N GLY A 564 -22.61 25.42 6.82
CA GLY A 564 -23.39 24.21 6.53
C GLY A 564 -22.66 23.22 5.59
N GLU A 565 -21.37 23.44 5.32
CA GLU A 565 -20.57 22.59 4.44
C GLU A 565 -20.14 21.32 5.20
N SER A 566 -20.08 20.19 4.48
CA SER A 566 -19.58 18.92 5.01
C SER A 566 -18.08 18.96 5.26
N PRO A 567 -17.58 18.40 6.38
CA PRO A 567 -16.15 18.34 6.66
C PRO A 567 -15.43 17.37 5.72
N GLU A 568 -14.15 17.64 5.48
CA GLU A 568 -13.29 16.78 4.65
C GLU A 568 -12.72 15.64 5.50
N MET A 569 -12.75 14.42 4.96
CA MET A 569 -12.07 13.23 5.49
C MET A 569 -10.83 13.01 4.62
N THR A 570 -9.64 13.27 5.18
CA THR A 570 -8.41 13.31 4.41
C THR A 570 -7.72 11.94 4.38
N VAL A 571 -7.27 11.53 3.19
CA VAL A 571 -6.32 10.44 2.98
C VAL A 571 -5.01 11.05 2.49
N GLY A 572 -3.94 10.96 3.29
CA GLY A 572 -2.60 11.39 2.87
C GLY A 572 -1.98 10.37 1.93
N VAL A 573 -1.59 10.76 0.73
CA VAL A 573 -1.01 9.84 -0.27
C VAL A 573 0.39 10.32 -0.70
N ASP A 574 1.34 9.40 -0.80
CA ASP A 574 2.66 9.62 -1.41
C ASP A 574 2.98 8.45 -2.37
N GLY A 575 4.08 8.54 -3.11
CA GLY A 575 4.57 7.54 -4.05
C GLY A 575 4.57 8.02 -5.51
N SER A 576 5.49 7.45 -6.29
CA SER A 576 5.75 7.84 -7.68
C SER A 576 4.60 7.55 -8.65
N VAL A 577 3.78 6.51 -8.42
CA VAL A 577 2.62 6.24 -9.28
C VAL A 577 1.56 7.31 -9.05
N PHE A 578 1.20 7.59 -7.78
CA PHE A 578 0.24 8.64 -7.47
C PHE A 578 0.71 10.03 -7.92
N ARG A 579 2.00 10.36 -7.75
CA ARG A 579 2.58 11.67 -8.15
C ARG A 579 2.70 11.89 -9.65
N PHE A 580 3.01 10.85 -10.44
CA PHE A 580 3.45 11.00 -11.84
C PHE A 580 2.62 10.23 -12.86
N HIS A 581 1.67 9.37 -12.46
CA HIS A 581 0.77 8.71 -13.41
C HIS A 581 -0.46 9.59 -13.66
N PRO A 582 -0.66 10.10 -14.89
CA PRO A 582 -1.50 11.27 -15.16
C PRO A 582 -2.99 11.06 -14.89
N ASN A 583 -3.44 9.80 -14.81
CA ASN A 583 -4.83 9.42 -14.56
C ASN A 583 -5.07 8.79 -13.18
N PHE A 584 -4.03 8.46 -12.41
CA PHE A 584 -4.19 7.54 -11.25
C PHE A 584 -4.97 8.17 -10.09
N GLU A 585 -4.65 9.40 -9.68
CA GLU A 585 -5.41 10.15 -8.67
C GLU A 585 -6.89 10.27 -9.03
N HIS A 586 -7.19 10.58 -10.29
CA HIS A 586 -8.55 10.79 -10.78
C HIS A 586 -9.38 9.49 -10.75
N LEU A 587 -8.82 8.39 -11.26
CA LEU A 587 -9.45 7.06 -11.26
C LEU A 587 -9.66 6.53 -9.83
N LEU A 588 -8.66 6.74 -8.95
CA LEU A 588 -8.72 6.38 -7.53
C LEU A 588 -9.83 7.17 -6.82
N ASN A 589 -9.91 8.48 -7.03
CA ASN A 589 -10.91 9.35 -6.43
C ASN A 589 -12.35 9.02 -6.88
N ILE A 590 -12.58 8.80 -8.18
CA ILE A 590 -13.88 8.36 -8.70
C ILE A 590 -14.27 7.02 -8.07
N LYS A 591 -13.38 6.02 -8.10
CA LYS A 591 -13.75 4.67 -7.67
C LYS A 591 -13.99 4.58 -6.16
N ILE A 592 -13.26 5.34 -5.34
CA ILE A 592 -13.56 5.45 -3.90
C ILE A 592 -14.97 6.01 -3.67
N HIS A 593 -15.38 7.06 -4.39
CA HIS A 593 -16.72 7.63 -4.24
C HIS A 593 -17.82 6.66 -4.70
N GLU A 594 -17.61 5.90 -5.78
CA GLU A 594 -18.56 4.85 -6.21
C GLU A 594 -18.69 3.71 -5.20
N LEU A 595 -17.58 3.22 -4.64
CA LEU A 595 -17.57 2.11 -3.67
C LEU A 595 -18.14 2.52 -2.29
N LEU A 596 -18.14 3.82 -1.98
CA LEU A 596 -18.64 4.40 -0.74
C LEU A 596 -19.97 5.15 -0.90
N ASP A 597 -20.66 5.03 -2.04
CA ASP A 597 -21.97 5.67 -2.20
C ASP A 597 -22.94 5.22 -1.09
N GLY A 598 -23.76 6.17 -0.62
CA GLY A 598 -24.64 6.04 0.54
C GLY A 598 -23.94 5.79 1.90
N GLN A 599 -22.62 5.62 1.97
CA GLN A 599 -21.88 5.21 3.17
C GLN A 599 -21.00 6.31 3.79
N LEU A 600 -20.89 7.48 3.15
CA LEU A 600 -20.00 8.57 3.59
C LEU A 600 -20.45 9.30 4.88
N ASN A 601 -21.66 9.06 5.38
CA ASN A 601 -22.16 9.61 6.66
C ASN A 601 -21.98 11.14 6.85
N GLY A 602 -22.03 11.90 5.75
CA GLY A 602 -21.88 13.36 5.76
C GLY A 602 -20.44 13.88 5.58
N TRP A 603 -19.44 13.00 5.46
CA TRP A 603 -18.06 13.36 5.09
C TRP A 603 -17.91 13.61 3.58
N LYS A 604 -16.96 14.46 3.20
CA LYS A 604 -16.42 14.58 1.83
C LYS A 604 -15.04 13.93 1.80
N ILE A 605 -14.78 12.97 0.92
CA ILE A 605 -13.44 12.36 0.82
C ILE A 605 -12.49 13.28 0.06
N VAL A 606 -11.27 13.44 0.57
CA VAL A 606 -10.19 14.15 -0.12
C VAL A 606 -8.91 13.33 -0.08
N LEU A 607 -8.38 13.02 -1.26
CA LEU A 607 -7.00 12.56 -1.40
C LEU A 607 -6.08 13.79 -1.35
N ALA A 608 -5.06 13.77 -0.51
CA ALA A 608 -4.12 14.87 -0.34
C ALA A 608 -2.69 14.38 -0.54
N LEU A 609 -1.98 14.98 -1.49
CA LEU A 609 -0.58 14.66 -1.72
C LEU A 609 0.26 15.06 -0.49
N SER A 610 0.84 14.08 0.19
CA SER A 610 1.74 14.29 1.31
C SER A 610 3.10 14.67 0.75
N GLU A 611 3.51 15.92 0.90
CA GLU A 611 4.84 16.37 0.48
C GLU A 611 5.89 15.97 1.51
N ASP A 612 6.86 15.15 1.07
CA ASP A 612 7.93 14.59 1.90
C ASP A 612 7.39 13.74 3.07
N GLY A 613 6.49 12.80 2.77
CA GLY A 613 5.77 12.01 3.78
C GLY A 613 6.67 11.30 4.79
N SER A 614 7.77 10.70 4.34
CA SER A 614 8.72 10.00 5.23
C SER A 614 9.54 10.96 6.13
N GLY A 615 10.01 12.09 5.58
CA GLY A 615 10.87 13.04 6.29
C GLY A 615 10.09 13.94 7.25
N ARG A 616 9.05 14.62 6.75
CA ARG A 616 8.12 15.40 7.61
C ARG A 616 7.41 14.49 8.61
N GLY A 617 7.02 13.28 8.20
CA GLY A 617 6.32 12.32 9.04
C GLY A 617 7.11 11.89 10.26
N ALA A 618 8.43 11.68 10.13
CA ALA A 618 9.31 11.38 11.25
C ALA A 618 9.38 12.52 12.28
N ALA A 619 9.53 13.77 11.85
CA ALA A 619 9.56 14.92 12.75
C ALA A 619 8.21 15.15 13.45
N VAL A 620 7.10 14.97 12.73
CA VAL A 620 5.76 15.04 13.32
C VAL A 620 5.51 13.88 14.31
N ALA A 621 5.95 12.66 13.98
CA ALA A 621 5.90 11.52 14.91
C ALA A 621 6.73 11.77 16.18
N ALA A 622 7.92 12.37 16.06
CA ALA A 622 8.74 12.76 17.21
C ALA A 622 8.06 13.83 18.08
N ALA A 623 7.39 14.82 17.47
CA ALA A 623 6.61 15.82 18.18
C ALA A 623 5.38 15.22 18.91
N VAL A 624 4.66 14.31 18.25
CA VAL A 624 3.51 13.60 18.84
C VAL A 624 3.96 12.65 19.96
N ALA A 625 5.05 11.91 19.79
CA ALA A 625 5.66 11.09 20.83
C ALA A 625 6.08 11.92 22.05
N THR A 626 6.67 13.10 21.82
CA THR A 626 7.02 14.05 22.89
C THR A 626 5.78 14.54 23.64
N ARG A 627 4.68 14.85 22.93
CA ARG A 627 3.38 15.20 23.53
C ARG A 627 2.80 14.05 24.36
N MET A 628 2.78 12.83 23.82
CA MET A 628 2.27 11.63 24.49
C MET A 628 3.05 11.34 25.79
N ASN A 629 4.38 11.39 25.74
CA ASN A 629 5.23 11.18 26.92
C ASN A 629 4.99 12.24 28.00
N ARG A 630 4.74 13.50 27.62
CA ARG A 630 4.38 14.57 28.57
C ARG A 630 3.05 14.29 29.26
N ILE A 631 2.00 13.91 28.52
CA ILE A 631 0.67 13.58 29.06
C ILE A 631 0.74 12.41 30.04
N ILE A 632 1.47 11.33 29.67
CA ILE A 632 1.67 10.16 30.54
C ILE A 632 2.38 10.56 31.84
N LYS A 633 3.36 11.47 31.76
CA LYS A 633 4.07 11.97 32.94
C LYS A 633 3.15 12.83 33.83
N GLU A 634 2.48 13.83 33.24
CA GLU A 634 1.53 14.72 33.90
C GLU A 634 0.45 13.93 34.65
N LYS A 635 -0.08 12.87 34.04
CA LYS A 635 -1.07 11.99 34.69
C LYS A 635 -0.50 11.22 35.88
N LYS A 636 0.70 10.64 35.77
CA LYS A 636 1.34 9.91 36.88
C LYS A 636 1.66 10.82 38.07
N GLU A 637 2.08 12.05 37.82
CA GLU A 637 2.35 13.05 38.87
C GLU A 637 1.04 13.45 39.60
N LEU A 638 -0.09 13.52 38.88
CA LEU A 638 -1.42 13.74 39.47
C LEU A 638 -1.93 12.53 40.27
N GLU A 639 -1.73 11.31 39.76
CA GLU A 639 -2.09 10.07 40.46
C GLU A 639 -1.32 9.96 41.79
N GLN A 640 0.01 10.14 41.77
CA GLN A 640 0.86 10.14 42.96
C GLN A 640 0.44 11.21 43.99
N ALA A 641 0.18 12.45 43.54
CA ALA A 641 -0.30 13.52 44.43
C ALA A 641 -1.67 13.20 45.08
N SER A 642 -2.54 12.46 44.38
CA SER A 642 -3.82 12.02 44.94
C SER A 642 -3.64 10.92 46.00
N GLU A 643 -2.76 9.93 45.76
CA GLU A 643 -2.45 8.87 46.73
C GLU A 643 -1.80 9.43 48.00
N GLU A 644 -0.89 10.40 47.88
CA GLU A 644 -0.30 11.11 49.04
C GLU A 644 -1.35 11.89 49.85
N THR A 645 -2.33 12.49 49.16
CA THR A 645 -3.39 13.29 49.82
C THR A 645 -4.40 12.40 50.56
N GLU A 646 -4.82 11.27 49.97
CA GLU A 646 -5.68 10.29 50.66
C GLU A 646 -4.92 9.60 51.80
N GLY A 647 -3.64 9.25 51.61
CA GLY A 647 -2.77 8.71 52.66
C GLY A 647 -2.71 9.62 53.88
N ALA A 648 -2.43 10.92 53.69
CA ALA A 648 -2.40 11.91 54.76
C ALA A 648 -3.75 12.05 55.50
N SER A 649 -4.88 11.89 54.79
CA SER A 649 -6.22 11.95 55.39
C SER A 649 -6.49 10.81 56.38
N THR A 650 -5.91 9.62 56.16
CA THR A 650 -6.10 8.46 57.06
C THR A 650 -5.29 8.53 58.36
N THR A 651 -4.27 9.40 58.44
CA THR A 651 -3.40 9.54 59.62
C THR A 651 -3.87 10.60 60.63
N SER A 652 -5.19 10.68 60.90
CA SER A 652 -5.71 11.42 62.05
C SER A 652 -5.71 10.54 63.31
N PRO A 653 -4.87 10.81 64.33
CA PRO A 653 -4.88 10.03 65.56
C PRO A 653 -6.14 10.34 66.37
N ILE A 654 -7.02 9.35 66.53
CA ILE A 654 -8.14 9.41 67.47
C ILE A 654 -7.58 9.63 68.89
N ARG A 655 -8.10 10.63 69.60
CA ARG A 655 -7.57 11.10 70.89
C ARG A 655 -8.67 11.63 71.80
#